data_AF-A0A8W7PJB3-F1
#
_entry.id   AF-A0A8W7PJB3-F1
#
_cell.length_a   1.000
_cell.length_b   1.000
_cell.length_c   1.000
_cell.angle_alpha   90.00
_cell.angle_beta   90.00
_cell.angle_gamma   90.00
#
_symmetry.space_group_name_H-M   'P 1'
#
loop_
_entity.id
_entity.type
_entity.pdbx_description
1 polymer ?
#
loop_
_entity_poly.entity_id
_entity_poly.type
_entity_poly.pdbx_seq_one_letter_code
_entity_poly.pdbx_strand_id
1 'polypeptide(L)'
;MAPVRGDGMRGLAVFISDIRNCKSKEAEIKRINKELANIRSKFKGDKTLDGYQKKKYCIANIGSQDMAEAFSNEIPKLLVSGDTMDVVKQSAALCLLRLFRTCPDIIPGGEWTSRIIHLLNDQHMGVVTAATSLIDALVKKNPEEYKGCVSLAVSRLSRIVTASYTDLQDYTYYFVPAPWLSVKLLRLLQNYNPPTEDPGVRGRLNECLETILNKAQEPPKSKKVQHSNAKNAVLFEAINLIIHNDSEPSLLVRACNQLGQFLSNRETNLRYLALESMCHLATSEFSHEAVKKHQEVVILSMKMEKDVSVRQQAVDLLYAMCDRSNAEEIVQEMLNYLETADYSIREEMVLKVAILAEKYATDYTWYVDVILNLIRIAGDYVSEEVWYRVIQIVINREEVQGYAAKTVFEALQAPACHENMVKVGGYILGEFGNLIAGDSRSAPMVQFKLLHSKYHLCSSMTRALLLSTYIKFINLFPEIRGTIQDVFRQHSNLRSADAELQQRASEYLQLSIVASTDVLATVLEEMPSFPERESSILAVLKKKKPGRVPENAEIRETKSPVPNSHNNAHSNAQTNHTSSANNANASSDLLGLSTPPASQSGTLIDVLGDIYSTANGNSNVVNNSKKFVFKNNGVLFENDLLQIGVKSEFRQNLGRLGLYYGNKTQTALQNFVPTLQWSAEDALKLNVQIKAVEPTLEAGAQIQQLLTAECIDHYLGAPSIVISFRVSGGAPQKITVNLPLTINKFFEPTEMNAESFFARWRNLGGEQQRAQRVFKAQQPLDLPGARNKLTGFGMQLLDSIDPNPDNMVCAGIIHTQAHK
;
A
#
# COMPACT_ATOMS: atom_id res chain seq x y z
N MET A 1 -9.57 -17.35 60.25
CA MET A 1 -9.61 -15.97 59.72
C MET A 1 -9.75 -16.04 58.21
N ALA A 2 -10.85 -15.53 57.68
CA ALA A 2 -11.23 -15.60 56.27
C ALA A 2 -10.40 -14.62 55.40
N PRO A 3 -10.19 -14.92 54.10
CA PRO A 3 -9.29 -14.16 53.23
C PRO A 3 -9.95 -12.87 52.74
N VAL A 4 -9.21 -11.75 52.83
CA VAL A 4 -9.57 -10.48 52.20
C VAL A 4 -9.42 -10.64 50.68
N ARG A 5 -10.54 -10.86 49.99
CA ARG A 5 -10.60 -10.88 48.52
C ARG A 5 -10.47 -9.44 48.00
N GLY A 6 -9.44 -9.18 47.19
CA GLY A 6 -9.27 -7.92 46.46
C GLY A 6 -10.36 -7.71 45.42
N ASP A 7 -11.15 -6.64 45.57
CA ASP A 7 -12.35 -6.36 44.78
C ASP A 7 -12.09 -5.48 43.54
N GLY A 8 -10.93 -5.64 42.88
CA GLY A 8 -10.45 -4.68 41.87
C GLY A 8 -10.64 -5.03 40.39
N MET A 9 -11.05 -6.26 40.03
CA MET A 9 -11.02 -6.73 38.62
C MET A 9 -12.26 -7.52 38.16
N ARG A 10 -13.35 -7.60 38.94
CA ARG A 10 -14.57 -8.30 38.50
C ARG A 10 -15.33 -7.57 37.39
N GLY A 11 -15.39 -6.24 37.41
CA GLY A 11 -16.23 -5.46 36.49
C GLY A 11 -15.81 -5.54 35.01
N LEU A 12 -14.51 -5.42 34.71
CA LEU A 12 -14.02 -5.45 33.33
C LEU A 12 -14.09 -6.87 32.73
N ALA A 13 -13.76 -7.90 33.51
CA ALA A 13 -13.86 -9.28 33.09
C ALA A 13 -15.31 -9.70 32.81
N VAL A 14 -16.26 -9.24 33.64
CA VAL A 14 -17.69 -9.45 33.43
C VAL A 14 -18.19 -8.69 32.20
N PHE A 15 -17.76 -7.45 31.97
CA PHE A 15 -18.13 -6.69 30.78
C PHE A 15 -17.61 -7.32 29.47
N ILE A 16 -16.37 -7.79 29.46
CA ILE A 16 -15.78 -8.47 28.29
C ILE A 16 -16.48 -9.82 28.04
N SER A 17 -16.83 -10.56 29.10
CA SER A 17 -17.63 -11.79 29.00
C SER A 17 -19.03 -11.50 28.45
N ASP A 18 -19.69 -10.45 28.93
CA ASP A 18 -21.01 -10.02 28.47
C ASP A 18 -21.00 -9.59 26.99
N ILE A 19 -19.96 -8.87 26.54
CA ILE A 19 -19.76 -8.50 25.13
C ILE A 19 -19.58 -9.76 24.27
N ARG A 20 -18.74 -10.70 24.70
CA ARG A 20 -18.48 -11.94 23.96
C ARG A 20 -19.70 -12.87 23.89
N ASN A 21 -20.61 -12.77 24.85
CA ASN A 21 -21.85 -13.54 24.89
C ASN A 21 -23.01 -12.87 24.13
N CYS A 22 -22.82 -11.67 23.57
CA CYS A 22 -23.82 -11.01 22.74
C CYS A 22 -23.95 -11.70 21.37
N LYS A 23 -25.18 -12.06 20.99
CA LYS A 23 -25.47 -12.80 19.74
C LYS A 23 -25.56 -11.91 18.49
N SER A 24 -25.59 -10.58 18.64
CA SER A 24 -25.66 -9.62 17.53
C SER A 24 -24.85 -8.35 17.81
N LYS A 25 -24.34 -7.71 16.75
CA LYS A 25 -23.61 -6.43 16.82
C LYS A 25 -24.44 -5.32 17.45
N GLU A 26 -25.76 -5.31 17.25
CA GLU A 26 -26.64 -4.31 17.86
C GLU A 26 -26.73 -4.47 19.39
N ALA A 27 -26.78 -5.71 19.90
CA ALA A 27 -26.78 -5.97 21.33
C ALA A 27 -25.45 -5.60 21.99
N GLU A 28 -24.34 -5.83 21.27
CA GLU A 28 -23.00 -5.43 21.67
C GLU A 28 -22.88 -3.90 21.78
N ILE A 29 -23.26 -3.18 20.72
CA ILE A 29 -23.24 -1.70 20.68
C ILE A 29 -24.12 -1.11 21.78
N LYS A 30 -25.30 -1.68 22.02
CA LYS A 30 -26.21 -1.23 23.09
C LYS A 30 -25.59 -1.41 24.47
N ARG A 31 -24.84 -2.49 24.70
CA ARG A 31 -24.15 -2.74 25.96
C ARG A 31 -22.94 -1.82 26.14
N ILE A 32 -22.18 -1.58 25.07
CA ILE A 32 -21.07 -0.63 25.02
C ILE A 32 -21.56 0.78 25.34
N ASN A 33 -22.65 1.22 24.70
CA ASN A 33 -23.24 2.54 24.94
C ASN A 33 -23.77 2.68 26.38
N LYS A 34 -24.30 1.60 26.97
CA LYS A 34 -24.74 1.59 28.37
C LYS A 34 -23.57 1.74 29.35
N GLU A 35 -22.45 1.06 29.10
CA GLU A 35 -21.26 1.26 29.93
C GLU A 35 -20.60 2.62 29.70
N LEU A 36 -20.57 3.13 28.46
CA LEU A 36 -20.15 4.50 28.16
C LEU A 36 -21.00 5.53 28.91
N ALA A 37 -22.31 5.34 28.99
CA ALA A 37 -23.20 6.19 29.77
C ALA A 37 -22.93 6.08 31.28
N ASN A 38 -22.70 4.86 31.79
CA ASN A 38 -22.29 4.64 33.19
C ASN A 38 -20.97 5.34 33.52
N ILE A 39 -19.96 5.21 32.64
CA ILE A 39 -18.66 5.87 32.77
C ILE A 39 -18.86 7.39 32.76
N ARG A 40 -19.57 7.94 31.77
CA ARG A 40 -19.89 9.38 31.68
C ARG A 40 -20.62 9.89 32.93
N SER A 41 -21.55 9.11 33.50
CA SER A 41 -22.26 9.47 34.73
C SER A 41 -21.34 9.51 35.95
N LYS A 42 -20.36 8.58 36.01
CA LYS A 42 -19.35 8.54 37.09
C LYS A 42 -18.36 9.71 36.99
N PHE A 43 -18.13 10.26 35.80
CA PHE A 43 -17.29 11.44 35.57
C PHE A 43 -18.06 12.79 35.65
N LYS A 44 -19.40 12.79 35.65
CA LYS A 44 -20.24 14.01 35.68
C LYS A 44 -20.56 14.54 37.09
N GLY A 45 -20.29 13.78 38.15
CA GLY A 45 -20.58 14.19 39.52
C GLY A 45 -19.32 14.53 40.31
N ASP A 46 -19.36 15.60 41.09
CA ASP A 46 -18.30 16.06 42.02
C ASP A 46 -18.05 15.11 43.21
N LYS A 47 -18.50 13.85 43.13
CA LYS A 47 -18.15 12.82 44.10
C LYS A 47 -16.77 12.30 43.75
N THR A 48 -15.82 12.66 44.61
CA THR A 48 -14.40 12.28 44.63
C THR A 48 -14.12 10.87 44.09
N LEU A 49 -13.92 10.76 42.78
CA LEU A 49 -13.15 9.69 42.18
C LEU A 49 -11.71 9.82 42.72
N ASP A 50 -11.25 8.79 43.43
CA ASP A 50 -9.92 8.74 44.01
C ASP A 50 -8.84 9.03 42.96
N GLY A 51 -7.82 9.83 43.31
CA GLY A 51 -6.83 10.38 42.38
C GLY A 51 -6.08 9.31 41.58
N TYR A 52 -6.00 8.10 42.14
CA TYR A 52 -5.45 6.92 41.49
C TYR A 52 -6.27 6.46 40.28
N GLN A 53 -7.61 6.54 40.34
CA GLN A 53 -8.50 6.13 39.25
C GLN A 53 -8.49 7.14 38.09
N LYS A 54 -8.43 8.45 38.37
CA LYS A 54 -8.26 9.49 37.33
C LYS A 54 -6.90 9.37 36.62
N LYS A 55 -5.82 9.15 37.37
CA LYS A 55 -4.47 8.92 36.79
C LYS A 55 -4.43 7.68 35.90
N LYS A 56 -5.07 6.57 36.32
CA LYS A 56 -5.12 5.32 35.54
C LYS A 56 -5.84 5.46 34.19
N TYR A 57 -6.89 6.28 34.09
CA TYR A 57 -7.64 6.48 32.84
C TYR A 57 -7.03 7.55 31.91
N CYS A 58 -6.44 8.62 32.44
CA CYS A 58 -5.90 9.71 31.62
C CYS A 58 -4.41 9.53 31.26
N ILE A 59 -3.56 9.09 32.18
CA ILE A 59 -2.09 9.07 31.96
C ILE A 59 -1.65 7.84 31.16
N ALA A 60 -2.41 6.75 31.20
CA ALA A 60 -2.06 5.54 30.44
C ALA A 60 -2.17 5.71 28.91
N ASN A 61 -2.87 6.75 28.41
CA ASN A 61 -3.23 6.87 27.00
C ASN A 61 -2.84 8.19 26.31
N ILE A 62 -2.34 9.20 27.03
CA ILE A 62 -1.97 10.49 26.45
C ILE A 62 -0.45 10.49 26.18
N GLY A 63 -0.07 10.65 24.91
CA GLY A 63 1.31 10.85 24.49
C GLY A 63 1.40 12.13 23.67
N SER A 64 1.16 13.28 24.29
CA SER A 64 1.38 14.58 23.63
C SER A 64 2.88 14.89 23.59
N GLN A 65 3.29 15.65 22.58
CA GLN A 65 4.67 16.10 22.43
C GLN A 65 5.16 16.87 23.67
N ASP A 66 4.34 17.79 24.19
CA ASP A 66 4.63 18.55 25.41
C ASP A 66 4.87 17.64 26.65
N MET A 67 4.15 16.52 26.72
CA MET A 67 4.31 15.53 27.80
C MET A 67 5.61 14.74 27.62
N ALA A 68 5.97 14.40 26.38
CA ALA A 68 7.22 13.72 26.07
C ALA A 68 8.42 14.58 26.47
N GLU A 69 8.41 15.87 26.13
CA GLU A 69 9.46 16.83 26.48
C GLU A 69 9.58 17.01 28.00
N ALA A 70 8.45 17.19 28.70
CA ALA A 70 8.42 17.39 30.15
C ALA A 70 8.91 16.17 30.95
N PHE A 71 8.55 14.95 30.55
CA PHE A 71 8.87 13.73 31.29
C PHE A 71 10.11 12.96 30.79
N SER A 72 10.80 13.50 29.79
CA SER A 72 12.02 12.93 29.18
C SER A 72 13.08 12.53 30.20
N ASN A 73 13.27 13.34 31.26
CA ASN A 73 14.29 13.13 32.28
C ASN A 73 13.79 12.44 33.57
N GLU A 74 12.47 12.44 33.84
CA GLU A 74 11.92 11.88 35.08
C GLU A 74 11.65 10.38 34.97
N ILE A 75 11.19 9.90 33.80
CA ILE A 75 10.86 8.49 33.59
C ILE A 75 12.10 7.59 33.62
N PRO A 76 13.24 7.93 32.99
CA PRO A 76 14.46 7.13 33.12
C PRO A 76 14.98 7.06 34.57
N LYS A 77 14.84 8.14 35.36
CA LYS A 77 15.19 8.16 36.79
C LYS A 77 14.33 7.18 37.59
N LEU A 78 13.02 7.16 37.35
CA LEU A 78 12.09 6.22 37.98
C LEU A 78 12.38 4.77 37.58
N LEU A 79 12.78 4.53 36.34
CA LEU A 79 13.13 3.19 35.86
C LEU A 79 14.37 2.60 36.55
N VAL A 80 15.33 3.47 36.89
CA VAL A 80 16.64 3.08 37.39
C VAL A 80 16.77 3.14 38.92
N SER A 81 15.87 3.86 39.59
CA SER A 81 15.85 3.93 41.05
C SER A 81 15.57 2.55 41.67
N GLY A 82 16.49 2.10 42.54
CA GLY A 82 16.40 0.81 43.23
C GLY A 82 15.24 0.72 44.24
N ASP A 83 14.77 1.87 44.73
CA ASP A 83 13.70 1.95 45.73
C ASP A 83 12.29 1.81 45.14
N THR A 84 12.18 1.77 43.81
CA THR A 84 10.90 1.66 43.11
C THR A 84 10.42 0.21 43.04
N MET A 85 9.11 0.01 43.20
CA MET A 85 8.48 -1.29 43.05
C MET A 85 8.62 -1.81 41.62
N ASP A 86 8.79 -3.13 41.45
CA ASP A 86 9.01 -3.75 40.13
C ASP A 86 7.87 -3.51 39.12
N VAL A 87 6.63 -3.33 39.60
CA VAL A 87 5.46 -2.97 38.77
C VAL A 87 5.61 -1.56 38.18
N VAL A 88 6.23 -0.65 38.94
CA VAL A 88 6.50 0.72 38.50
C VAL A 88 7.61 0.71 37.45
N LYS A 89 8.69 -0.07 37.64
CA LYS A 89 9.76 -0.23 36.66
C LYS A 89 9.24 -0.77 35.32
N GLN A 90 8.35 -1.76 35.33
CA GLN A 90 7.70 -2.29 34.12
C GLN A 90 6.91 -1.21 33.37
N SER A 91 6.10 -0.46 34.11
CA SER A 91 5.25 0.59 33.54
C SER A 91 6.09 1.76 33.02
N ALA A 92 7.17 2.12 33.73
CA ALA A 92 8.11 3.16 33.35
C ALA A 92 8.86 2.79 32.06
N ALA A 93 9.35 1.57 31.92
CA ALA A 93 10.03 1.11 30.70
C ALA A 93 9.12 1.15 29.46
N LEU A 94 7.86 0.70 29.60
CA LEU A 94 6.90 0.76 28.50
C LEU A 94 6.42 2.18 28.20
N CYS A 95 6.30 3.03 29.22
CA CYS A 95 6.00 4.44 29.06
C CYS A 95 7.13 5.15 28.28
N LEU A 96 8.39 4.90 28.64
CA LEU A 96 9.55 5.42 27.94
C LEU A 96 9.61 4.93 26.49
N LEU A 97 9.32 3.65 26.25
CA LEU A 97 9.22 3.09 24.89
C LEU A 97 8.13 3.80 24.06
N ARG A 98 6.99 4.12 24.66
CA ARG A 98 5.91 4.84 23.97
C ARG A 98 6.29 6.29 23.67
N LEU A 99 6.93 6.98 24.62
CA LEU A 99 7.45 8.34 24.41
C LEU A 99 8.48 8.35 23.28
N PHE A 100 9.40 7.38 23.28
CA PHE A 100 10.40 7.22 22.23
C PHE A 100 9.77 7.00 20.83
N ARG A 101 8.66 6.25 20.73
CA ARG A 101 7.93 6.08 19.46
C ARG A 101 7.18 7.33 19.01
N THR A 102 6.83 8.22 19.93
CA THR A 102 6.08 9.46 19.64
C THR A 102 7.04 10.59 19.26
N CYS A 103 8.13 10.73 20.01
CA CYS A 103 9.19 11.70 19.79
C CYS A 103 10.54 10.96 19.76
N PRO A 104 11.02 10.59 18.56
CA PRO A 104 12.25 9.81 18.42
C PRO A 104 13.53 10.54 18.89
N ASP A 105 13.47 11.86 19.06
CA ASP A 105 14.62 12.70 19.45
C ASP A 105 14.92 12.65 20.95
N ILE A 106 14.00 12.10 21.76
CA ILE A 106 14.17 11.91 23.19
C ILE A 106 14.94 10.60 23.41
N ILE A 107 16.26 10.65 23.27
CA ILE A 107 17.16 9.54 23.59
C ILE A 107 17.69 9.74 25.01
N PRO A 108 17.47 8.80 25.95
CA PRO A 108 18.10 8.84 27.27
C PRO A 108 19.61 8.56 27.11
N GLY A 109 20.42 9.60 26.92
CA GLY A 109 21.86 9.46 26.70
C GLY A 109 22.68 9.22 27.99
N GLY A 110 23.80 8.51 27.84
CA GLY A 110 24.91 8.48 28.81
C GLY A 110 24.77 7.45 29.95
N GLU A 111 24.52 7.92 31.17
CA GLU A 111 24.59 7.08 32.38
C GLU A 111 23.42 6.10 32.54
N TRP A 112 22.30 6.36 31.84
CA TRP A 112 21.12 5.51 31.93
C TRP A 112 21.30 4.21 31.15
N THR A 113 22.11 4.21 30.08
CA THR A 113 22.31 3.06 29.20
C THR A 113 22.86 1.84 29.94
N SER A 114 23.92 2.00 30.73
CA SER A 114 24.51 0.90 31.51
C SER A 114 23.53 0.32 32.54
N ARG A 115 22.73 1.19 33.17
CA ARG A 115 21.74 0.80 34.18
C ARG A 115 20.52 0.12 33.53
N ILE A 116 20.07 0.59 32.36
CA ILE A 116 19.02 -0.05 31.56
C ILE A 116 19.46 -1.44 31.10
N ILE A 117 20.70 -1.61 30.65
CA ILE A 117 21.27 -2.92 30.31
C ILE A 117 21.29 -3.84 31.54
N HIS A 118 21.64 -3.31 32.72
CA HIS A 118 21.67 -4.08 33.96
C HIS A 118 20.27 -4.57 34.40
N LEU A 119 19.17 -3.92 33.98
CA LEU A 119 17.81 -4.41 34.24
C LEU A 119 17.53 -5.80 33.64
N LEU A 120 18.31 -6.24 32.64
CA LEU A 120 18.22 -7.62 32.14
C LEU A 120 18.63 -8.66 33.19
N ASN A 121 19.37 -8.25 34.23
CA ASN A 121 19.79 -9.12 35.31
C ASN A 121 18.82 -9.19 36.49
N ASP A 122 17.73 -8.42 36.47
CA ASP A 122 16.75 -8.36 37.57
C ASP A 122 16.14 -9.76 37.87
N GLN A 123 15.71 -9.96 39.12
CA GLN A 123 15.03 -11.17 39.58
C GLN A 123 13.62 -11.24 39.01
N HIS A 124 12.94 -10.09 38.87
CA HIS A 124 11.57 -10.05 38.40
C HIS A 124 11.48 -10.10 36.87
N MET A 125 11.04 -11.22 36.32
CA MET A 125 11.01 -11.49 34.88
C MET A 125 10.12 -10.50 34.07
N GLY A 126 9.10 -9.92 34.71
CA GLY A 126 8.30 -8.85 34.11
C GLY A 126 9.11 -7.58 33.82
N VAL A 127 10.04 -7.21 34.71
CA VAL A 127 10.93 -6.04 34.51
C VAL A 127 11.85 -6.30 33.33
N VAL A 128 12.44 -7.50 33.27
CA VAL A 128 13.27 -7.94 32.15
C VAL A 128 12.49 -7.85 30.83
N THR A 129 11.24 -8.33 30.80
CA THR A 129 10.39 -8.29 29.58
C THR A 129 10.14 -6.86 29.09
N ALA A 130 9.86 -5.94 30.00
CA ALA A 130 9.66 -4.53 29.67
C ALA A 130 10.98 -3.86 29.22
N ALA A 131 12.08 -4.14 29.92
CA ALA A 131 13.41 -3.65 29.58
C ALA A 131 13.89 -4.16 28.21
N THR A 132 13.72 -5.45 27.90
CA THR A 132 14.05 -6.03 26.58
C THR A 132 13.28 -5.33 25.46
N SER A 133 12.00 -4.98 25.69
CA SER A 133 11.18 -4.29 24.69
C SER A 133 11.63 -2.84 24.45
N LEU A 134 12.11 -2.16 25.50
CA LEU A 134 12.70 -0.84 25.40
C LEU A 134 14.05 -0.90 24.67
N ILE A 135 14.93 -1.83 25.08
CA ILE A 135 16.24 -2.03 24.47
C ILE A 135 16.10 -2.37 22.98
N ASP A 136 15.20 -3.26 22.60
CA ASP A 136 14.93 -3.61 21.18
C ASP A 136 14.62 -2.39 20.31
N ALA A 137 13.90 -1.40 20.84
CA ALA A 137 13.61 -0.16 20.11
C ALA A 137 14.81 0.80 20.07
N LEU A 138 15.60 0.86 21.14
CA LEU A 138 16.78 1.73 21.24
C LEU A 138 17.94 1.22 20.39
N VAL A 139 18.15 -0.10 20.32
CA VAL A 139 19.20 -0.75 19.51
C VAL A 139 19.08 -0.38 18.03
N LYS A 140 17.86 -0.26 17.50
CA LYS A 140 17.61 0.09 16.09
C LYS A 140 18.10 1.49 15.71
N LYS A 141 18.26 2.39 16.69
CA LYS A 141 18.87 3.72 16.47
C LYS A 141 20.36 3.72 16.81
N ASN A 142 20.73 3.19 17.98
CA ASN A 142 22.11 3.20 18.51
C ASN A 142 22.59 1.77 18.82
N PRO A 143 23.11 1.01 17.85
CA PRO A 143 23.55 -0.36 18.10
C PRO A 143 24.75 -0.47 19.06
N GLU A 144 25.72 0.44 18.93
CA GLU A 144 27.00 0.40 19.64
C GLU A 144 26.86 0.58 21.16
N GLU A 145 26.00 1.50 21.61
CA GLU A 145 25.84 1.80 23.04
C GLU A 145 25.21 0.63 23.82
N TYR A 146 24.40 -0.18 23.16
CA TYR A 146 23.69 -1.30 23.78
C TYR A 146 24.38 -2.66 23.60
N LYS A 147 25.59 -2.73 23.01
CA LYS A 147 26.32 -3.98 22.74
C LYS A 147 26.47 -4.89 23.97
N GLY A 148 26.63 -4.29 25.16
CA GLY A 148 26.70 -5.01 26.43
C GLY A 148 25.44 -5.82 26.80
N CYS A 149 24.30 -5.57 26.13
CA CYS A 149 23.06 -6.33 26.34
C CYS A 149 23.12 -7.75 25.78
N VAL A 150 23.95 -8.02 24.75
CA VAL A 150 24.00 -9.31 24.05
C VAL A 150 24.47 -10.43 24.99
N SER A 151 25.58 -10.23 25.69
CA SER A 151 26.13 -11.23 26.63
C SER A 151 25.15 -11.55 27.77
N LEU A 152 24.47 -10.52 28.29
CA LEU A 152 23.46 -10.69 29.34
C LEU A 152 22.20 -11.40 28.81
N ALA A 153 21.73 -11.04 27.62
CA ALA A 153 20.59 -11.67 26.97
C ALA A 153 20.85 -13.16 26.69
N VAL A 154 22.04 -13.53 26.18
CA VAL A 154 22.43 -14.93 25.96
C VAL A 154 22.53 -15.69 27.28
N SER A 155 23.16 -15.11 28.32
CA SER A 155 23.22 -15.75 29.64
C SER A 155 21.83 -15.97 30.25
N ARG A 156 20.92 -15.01 30.08
CA ARG A 156 19.53 -15.14 30.55
C ARG A 156 18.74 -16.15 29.74
N LEU A 157 18.89 -16.15 28.41
CA LEU A 157 18.27 -17.15 27.54
C LEU A 157 18.72 -18.56 27.93
N SER A 158 20.03 -18.77 28.14
CA SER A 158 20.61 -20.03 28.62
C SER A 158 19.96 -20.51 29.93
N ARG A 159 19.80 -19.61 30.91
CA ARG A 159 19.12 -19.95 32.17
C ARG A 159 17.66 -20.33 31.96
N ILE A 160 16.94 -19.65 31.06
CA ILE A 160 15.51 -19.95 30.79
C ILE A 160 15.36 -21.28 30.04
N VAL A 161 16.21 -21.55 29.04
CA VAL A 161 16.11 -22.79 28.27
C VAL A 161 16.58 -24.01 29.06
N THR A 162 17.50 -23.86 30.01
CA THR A 162 17.96 -24.97 30.87
C THR A 162 17.08 -25.15 32.11
N ALA A 163 16.33 -24.13 32.53
CA ALA A 163 15.46 -24.20 33.71
C ALA A 163 14.38 -25.29 33.59
N SER A 164 14.10 -25.92 34.73
CA SER A 164 12.97 -26.84 34.87
C SER A 164 11.67 -26.07 35.11
N TYR A 165 10.54 -26.70 34.82
CA TYR A 165 9.21 -26.09 35.02
C TYR A 165 8.90 -25.80 36.50
N THR A 166 9.67 -26.35 37.43
CA THR A 166 9.59 -26.14 38.88
C THR A 166 10.18 -24.80 39.34
N ASP A 167 11.13 -24.26 38.57
CA ASP A 167 11.95 -23.12 39.01
C ASP A 167 11.26 -21.78 38.71
N LEU A 168 10.25 -21.78 37.83
CA LEU A 168 9.56 -20.59 37.29
C LEU A 168 8.03 -20.73 37.39
N GLN A 169 7.51 -21.04 38.58
CA GLN A 169 6.09 -21.39 38.77
C GLN A 169 5.11 -20.30 38.30
N ASP A 170 5.44 -19.02 38.49
CA ASP A 170 4.55 -17.91 38.11
C ASP A 170 4.71 -17.49 36.63
N TYR A 171 5.81 -17.87 35.98
CA TYR A 171 6.17 -17.46 34.62
C TYR A 171 6.17 -18.61 33.61
N THR A 172 5.82 -19.81 34.03
CA THR A 172 5.60 -20.96 33.15
C THR A 172 4.22 -20.88 32.51
N TYR A 173 4.16 -21.08 31.19
CA TYR A 173 2.91 -21.11 30.44
C TYR A 173 2.73 -22.50 29.84
N TYR A 174 1.78 -23.28 30.38
CA TYR A 174 1.52 -24.66 29.96
C TYR A 174 2.82 -25.49 29.84
N PHE A 175 3.64 -25.57 30.89
CA PHE A 175 4.91 -26.31 30.91
C PHE A 175 6.02 -25.76 29.99
N VAL A 176 5.84 -24.59 29.38
CA VAL A 176 6.89 -23.88 28.65
C VAL A 176 7.40 -22.72 29.52
N PRO A 177 8.71 -22.67 29.85
CA PRO A 177 9.26 -21.60 30.67
C PRO A 177 9.31 -20.28 29.88
N ALA A 178 8.64 -19.25 30.39
CA ALA A 178 8.70 -17.87 29.91
C ALA A 178 8.74 -17.66 28.37
N PRO A 179 7.78 -18.19 27.59
CA PRO A 179 7.85 -18.18 26.12
C PRO A 179 7.93 -16.78 25.52
N TRP A 180 7.17 -15.81 26.04
CA TRP A 180 7.20 -14.43 25.52
C TRP A 180 8.53 -13.73 25.74
N LEU A 181 9.20 -14.02 26.87
CA LEU A 181 10.52 -13.46 27.13
C LEU A 181 11.56 -14.10 26.20
N SER A 182 11.52 -15.42 26.02
CA SER A 182 12.41 -16.12 25.08
C SER A 182 12.30 -15.56 23.66
N VAL A 183 11.07 -15.35 23.16
CA VAL A 183 10.84 -14.72 21.84
C VAL A 183 11.41 -13.30 21.80
N LYS A 184 11.18 -12.47 22.84
CA LYS A 184 11.73 -11.10 22.88
C LYS A 184 13.25 -11.06 22.94
N LEU A 185 13.88 -11.99 23.67
CA LEU A 185 15.34 -12.10 23.74
C LEU A 185 15.91 -12.53 22.40
N LEU A 186 15.32 -13.54 21.74
CA LEU A 186 15.74 -13.97 20.41
C LEU A 186 15.61 -12.85 19.37
N ARG A 187 14.50 -12.09 19.41
CA ARG A 187 14.29 -10.93 18.54
C ARG A 187 15.28 -9.80 18.81
N LEU A 188 15.60 -9.53 20.08
CA LEU A 188 16.66 -8.58 20.43
C LEU A 188 18.01 -9.00 19.84
N LEU A 189 18.32 -10.30 19.87
CA LEU A 189 19.54 -10.85 19.31
C LEU A 189 19.59 -10.75 17.77
N GLN A 190 18.44 -10.75 17.07
CA GLN A 190 18.40 -10.57 15.61
C GLN A 190 18.89 -9.19 15.16
N ASN A 191 18.75 -8.15 15.99
CA ASN A 191 19.21 -6.80 15.63
C ASN A 191 20.74 -6.68 15.62
N TYR A 192 21.45 -7.65 16.20
CA TYR A 192 22.90 -7.68 16.20
C TYR A 192 23.37 -8.71 15.19
N ASN A 193 24.26 -8.30 14.27
CA ASN A 193 25.07 -9.28 13.56
C ASN A 193 25.83 -10.13 14.59
N PRO A 194 26.11 -11.41 14.29
CA PRO A 194 26.72 -12.35 15.22
C PRO A 194 27.85 -11.67 16.00
N PRO A 195 27.92 -11.82 17.33
CA PRO A 195 29.00 -11.24 18.11
C PRO A 195 30.32 -11.87 17.65
N THR A 196 30.99 -11.19 16.73
CA THR A 196 32.28 -11.57 16.15
C THR A 196 33.40 -11.45 17.20
N GLU A 197 33.15 -10.74 18.31
CA GLU A 197 34.17 -10.42 19.31
C GLU A 197 34.34 -11.48 20.42
N ASP A 198 33.32 -12.29 20.77
CA ASP A 198 33.41 -13.27 21.87
C ASP A 198 33.04 -14.71 21.47
N PRO A 199 34.03 -15.58 21.19
CA PRO A 199 33.80 -17.00 20.90
C PRO A 199 33.00 -17.74 21.99
N GLY A 200 33.17 -17.36 23.26
CA GLY A 200 32.47 -17.98 24.39
C GLY A 200 30.99 -17.59 24.54
N VAL A 201 30.57 -16.44 24.01
CA VAL A 201 29.15 -16.05 23.96
C VAL A 201 28.47 -16.74 22.78
N ARG A 202 29.17 -16.84 21.64
CA ARG A 202 28.70 -17.56 20.45
C ARG A 202 28.47 -19.05 20.71
N GLY A 203 29.42 -19.73 21.36
CA GLY A 203 29.26 -21.14 21.73
C GLY A 203 28.03 -21.38 22.61
N ARG A 204 27.81 -20.51 23.61
CA ARG A 204 26.62 -20.58 24.47
C ARG A 204 25.32 -20.31 23.72
N LEU A 205 25.31 -19.37 22.78
CA LEU A 205 24.14 -19.11 21.94
C LEU A 205 23.82 -20.33 21.06
N ASN A 206 24.82 -20.94 20.43
CA ASN A 206 24.61 -22.13 19.61
C ASN A 206 24.08 -23.30 20.44
N GLU A 207 24.62 -23.54 21.64
CA GLU A 207 24.10 -24.55 22.57
C GLU A 207 22.63 -24.25 22.97
N CYS A 208 22.28 -22.98 23.19
CA CYS A 208 20.88 -22.57 23.44
C CYS A 208 19.98 -22.86 22.23
N LEU A 209 20.46 -22.60 21.02
CA LEU A 209 19.69 -22.88 19.80
C LEU A 209 19.53 -24.39 19.58
N GLU A 210 20.58 -25.18 19.77
CA GLU A 210 20.51 -26.64 19.70
C GLU A 210 19.54 -27.22 20.73
N THR A 211 19.57 -26.73 21.97
CA THR A 211 18.63 -27.19 23.00
C THR A 211 17.19 -26.81 22.69
N ILE A 212 16.93 -25.64 22.08
CA ILE A 212 15.60 -25.25 21.59
C ILE A 212 15.14 -26.20 20.45
N LEU A 213 16.01 -26.51 19.49
CA LEU A 213 15.72 -27.44 18.40
C LEU A 213 15.43 -28.86 18.93
N ASN A 214 16.21 -29.35 19.89
CA ASN A 214 15.98 -30.66 20.52
C ASN A 214 14.63 -30.71 21.25
N LYS A 215 14.28 -29.65 22.00
CA LYS A 215 12.97 -29.54 22.68
C LYS A 215 11.80 -29.46 21.70
N ALA A 216 12.01 -28.96 20.50
CA ALA A 216 10.99 -28.96 19.46
C ALA A 216 10.68 -30.39 18.97
N GLN A 217 11.70 -31.23 18.82
CA GLN A 217 11.58 -32.63 18.42
C GLN A 217 10.97 -33.53 19.51
N GLU A 218 11.12 -33.15 20.78
CA GLU A 218 10.49 -33.88 21.88
C GLU A 218 8.96 -33.91 21.74
N PRO A 219 8.33 -35.07 22.01
CA PRO A 219 6.88 -35.20 21.97
C PRO A 219 6.23 -34.23 22.98
N PRO A 220 5.09 -33.61 22.63
CA PRO A 220 4.47 -32.60 23.47
C PRO A 220 4.03 -33.20 24.81
N LYS A 221 4.44 -32.57 25.91
CA LYS A 221 4.08 -32.98 27.29
C LYS A 221 2.59 -32.78 27.58
N SER A 222 1.93 -31.91 26.81
CA SER A 222 0.50 -31.65 26.90
C SER A 222 -0.17 -31.66 25.53
N LYS A 223 -1.36 -32.27 25.45
CA LYS A 223 -2.20 -32.27 24.25
C LYS A 223 -2.90 -30.94 23.97
N LYS A 224 -2.73 -29.93 24.84
CA LYS A 224 -3.35 -28.61 24.66
C LYS A 224 -2.65 -27.84 23.53
N VAL A 225 -3.43 -27.29 22.61
CA VAL A 225 -2.93 -26.48 21.49
C VAL A 225 -2.12 -25.27 21.98
N GLN A 226 -2.46 -24.70 23.13
CA GLN A 226 -1.72 -23.58 23.73
C GLN A 226 -0.27 -23.94 24.08
N HIS A 227 -0.02 -25.18 24.52
CA HIS A 227 1.33 -25.68 24.78
C HIS A 227 2.13 -25.78 23.47
N SER A 228 1.53 -26.37 22.43
CA SER A 228 2.12 -26.50 21.10
C SER A 228 2.48 -25.12 20.52
N ASN A 229 1.55 -24.17 20.54
CA ASN A 229 1.75 -22.82 20.01
C ASN A 229 2.85 -22.05 20.76
N ALA A 230 2.89 -22.13 22.09
CA ALA A 230 3.93 -21.47 22.87
C ALA A 230 5.32 -22.07 22.60
N LYS A 231 5.41 -23.40 22.47
CA LYS A 231 6.65 -24.10 22.11
C LYS A 231 7.12 -23.71 20.70
N ASN A 232 6.20 -23.73 19.74
CA ASN A 232 6.50 -23.43 18.34
C ASN A 232 6.83 -21.95 18.12
N ALA A 233 6.26 -21.02 18.90
CA ALA A 233 6.61 -19.60 18.82
C ALA A 233 8.08 -19.34 19.16
N VAL A 234 8.61 -19.98 20.20
CA VAL A 234 10.04 -19.89 20.55
C VAL A 234 10.91 -20.52 19.46
N LEU A 235 10.45 -21.64 18.89
CA LEU A 235 11.15 -22.33 17.80
C LEU A 235 11.23 -21.48 16.53
N PHE A 236 10.12 -20.89 16.05
CA PHE A 236 10.13 -20.06 14.85
C PHE A 236 11.02 -18.83 15.02
N GLU A 237 11.00 -18.19 16.20
CA GLU A 237 11.89 -17.06 16.46
C GLU A 237 13.36 -17.48 16.50
N ALA A 238 13.66 -18.68 17.03
CA ALA A 238 15.01 -19.24 17.01
C ALA A 238 15.46 -19.57 15.58
N ILE A 239 14.58 -20.12 14.74
CA ILE A 239 14.85 -20.37 13.32
C ILE A 239 15.10 -19.05 12.59
N ASN A 240 14.30 -18.01 12.82
CA ASN A 240 14.51 -16.69 12.23
C ASN A 240 15.87 -16.09 12.62
N LEU A 241 16.30 -16.28 13.88
CA LEU A 241 17.63 -15.88 14.32
C LEU A 241 18.74 -16.68 13.62
N ILE A 242 18.57 -18.00 13.47
CA ILE A 242 19.52 -18.85 12.74
C ILE A 242 19.65 -18.39 11.28
N ILE A 243 18.53 -18.09 10.62
CA ILE A 243 18.49 -17.62 9.22
C ILE A 243 19.19 -16.27 9.09
N HIS A 244 18.89 -15.31 9.95
CA HIS A 244 19.50 -13.97 9.89
C HIS A 244 21.02 -14.01 10.14
N ASN A 245 21.47 -14.93 10.99
CA ASN A 245 22.87 -15.05 11.37
C ASN A 245 23.76 -15.69 10.28
N ASP A 246 23.19 -16.58 9.47
CA ASP A 246 23.79 -17.33 8.34
C ASP A 246 25.21 -17.89 8.57
N SER A 247 25.62 -18.08 9.83
CA SER A 247 27.03 -18.36 10.18
C SER A 247 27.33 -19.85 10.35
N GLU A 248 26.32 -20.68 10.62
CA GLU A 248 26.50 -22.10 10.92
C GLU A 248 25.62 -22.99 10.01
N PRO A 249 26.22 -23.66 9.01
CA PRO A 249 25.48 -24.51 8.08
C PRO A 249 24.74 -25.69 8.74
N SER A 250 25.29 -26.28 9.82
CA SER A 250 24.67 -27.41 10.52
C SER A 250 23.34 -27.04 11.18
N LEU A 251 23.25 -25.87 11.81
CA LEU A 251 21.99 -25.36 12.36
C LEU A 251 20.99 -25.01 11.26
N LEU A 252 21.44 -24.43 10.14
CA LEU A 252 20.57 -24.11 9.01
C LEU A 252 19.93 -25.36 8.40
N VAL A 253 20.71 -26.41 8.17
CA VAL A 253 20.20 -27.69 7.65
C VAL A 253 19.22 -28.34 8.63
N ARG A 254 19.51 -28.31 9.95
CA ARG A 254 18.59 -28.80 10.98
C ARG A 254 17.29 -28.00 11.01
N ALA A 255 17.36 -26.67 10.95
CA ALA A 255 16.20 -25.79 10.87
C ALA A 255 15.36 -26.08 9.61
N CYS A 256 16.01 -26.26 8.45
CA CYS A 256 15.34 -26.62 7.20
C CYS A 256 14.54 -27.92 7.33
N ASN A 257 15.17 -28.98 7.83
CA ASN A 257 14.52 -30.27 8.03
C ASN A 257 13.31 -30.15 9.00
N GLN A 258 13.44 -29.31 10.02
CA GLN A 258 12.36 -29.07 10.97
C GLN A 258 11.19 -28.29 10.34
N LEU A 259 11.46 -27.27 9.53
CA LEU A 259 10.45 -26.54 8.76
C LEU A 259 9.75 -27.46 7.74
N GLY A 260 10.49 -28.35 7.08
CA GLY A 260 9.94 -29.34 6.16
C GLY A 260 8.92 -30.26 6.82
N GLN A 261 9.16 -30.68 8.08
CA GLN A 261 8.17 -31.44 8.85
C GLN A 261 6.92 -30.62 9.19
N PHE A 262 7.06 -29.33 9.47
CA PHE A 262 5.91 -28.44 9.73
C PHE A 262 5.04 -28.20 8.51
N LEU A 263 5.59 -28.30 7.31
CA LEU A 263 4.84 -28.12 6.07
C LEU A 263 3.76 -29.22 5.86
N SER A 264 4.01 -30.43 6.38
CA SER A 264 3.05 -31.54 6.36
C SER A 264 2.14 -31.58 7.60
N ASN A 265 2.15 -30.55 8.45
CA ASN A 265 1.34 -30.53 9.67
C ASN A 265 -0.14 -30.26 9.36
N ARG A 266 -1.03 -30.74 10.24
CA ARG A 266 -2.49 -30.59 10.11
C ARG A 266 -2.96 -29.15 10.32
N GLU A 267 -2.20 -28.34 11.04
CA GLU A 267 -2.56 -26.96 11.35
C GLU A 267 -2.11 -25.99 10.25
N THR A 268 -3.08 -25.32 9.60
CA THR A 268 -2.85 -24.35 8.52
C THR A 268 -1.93 -23.20 8.96
N ASN A 269 -2.08 -22.71 10.19
CA ASN A 269 -1.26 -21.61 10.71
C ASN A 269 0.23 -21.99 10.82
N LEU A 270 0.54 -23.23 11.19
CA LEU A 270 1.92 -23.70 11.29
C LEU A 270 2.54 -23.85 9.90
N ARG A 271 1.76 -24.32 8.91
CA ARG A 271 2.21 -24.38 7.51
C ARG A 271 2.48 -22.99 6.94
N TYR A 272 1.64 -22.01 7.25
CA TYR A 272 1.86 -20.61 6.85
C TYR A 272 3.21 -20.08 7.36
N LEU A 273 3.47 -20.22 8.67
CA LEU A 273 4.72 -19.77 9.29
C LEU A 273 5.93 -20.55 8.78
N ALA A 274 5.76 -21.85 8.49
CA ALA A 274 6.82 -22.68 7.92
C ALA A 274 7.19 -22.21 6.50
N LEU A 275 6.21 -21.92 5.65
CA LEU A 275 6.44 -21.38 4.30
C LEU A 275 7.11 -20.02 4.35
N GLU A 276 6.65 -19.12 5.23
CA GLU A 276 7.24 -17.79 5.40
C GLU A 276 8.70 -17.86 5.85
N SER A 277 8.99 -18.68 6.87
CA SER A 277 10.37 -18.85 7.38
C SER A 277 11.27 -19.53 6.35
N MET A 278 10.72 -20.49 5.57
CA MET A 278 11.46 -21.18 4.52
C MET A 278 11.76 -20.23 3.33
N CYS A 279 10.93 -19.23 3.06
CA CYS A 279 11.20 -18.21 2.05
C CYS A 279 12.44 -17.38 2.41
N HIS A 280 12.61 -17.02 3.69
CA HIS A 280 13.82 -16.36 4.18
C HIS A 280 15.04 -17.29 4.16
N LEU A 281 14.85 -18.59 4.38
CA LEU A 281 15.93 -19.57 4.30
C LEU A 281 16.40 -19.82 2.86
N ALA A 282 15.49 -19.73 1.88
CA ALA A 282 15.80 -19.95 0.47
C ALA A 282 16.78 -18.91 -0.12
N THR A 283 16.90 -17.73 0.51
CA THR A 283 17.85 -16.70 0.10
C THR A 283 19.29 -16.96 0.56
N SER A 284 19.53 -17.93 1.45
CA SER A 284 20.88 -18.34 1.85
C SER A 284 21.42 -19.41 0.89
N GLU A 285 22.68 -19.25 0.47
CA GLU A 285 23.37 -20.14 -0.48
C GLU A 285 23.58 -21.55 0.11
N PHE A 286 23.89 -21.66 1.41
CA PHE A 286 24.27 -22.92 2.04
C PHE A 286 23.08 -23.86 2.29
N SER A 287 21.89 -23.32 2.50
CA SER A 287 20.67 -24.09 2.76
C SER A 287 19.83 -24.37 1.51
N HIS A 288 20.22 -23.82 0.36
CA HIS A 288 19.40 -23.86 -0.85
C HIS A 288 19.12 -25.31 -1.33
N GLU A 289 20.12 -26.20 -1.27
CA GLU A 289 19.91 -27.62 -1.60
C GLU A 289 18.98 -28.35 -0.62
N ALA A 290 19.00 -27.99 0.66
CA ALA A 290 18.13 -28.60 1.66
C ALA A 290 16.67 -28.18 1.45
N VAL A 291 16.42 -26.93 1.07
CA VAL A 291 15.08 -26.42 0.74
C VAL A 291 14.52 -27.12 -0.51
N LYS A 292 15.35 -27.35 -1.53
CA LYS A 292 14.95 -28.05 -2.77
C LYS A 292 14.39 -29.45 -2.54
N LYS A 293 14.86 -30.18 -1.51
CA LYS A 293 14.32 -31.51 -1.18
C LYS A 293 12.83 -31.49 -0.82
N HIS A 294 12.30 -30.33 -0.43
CA HIS A 294 10.89 -30.15 -0.08
C HIS A 294 10.06 -29.52 -1.21
N GLN A 295 10.62 -29.35 -2.42
CA GLN A 295 9.93 -28.73 -3.58
C GLN A 295 8.57 -29.37 -3.87
N GLU A 296 8.50 -30.71 -3.94
CA GLU A 296 7.24 -31.43 -4.20
C GLU A 296 6.15 -31.10 -3.17
N VAL A 297 6.53 -30.97 -1.89
CA VAL A 297 5.59 -30.64 -0.80
C VAL A 297 5.11 -29.19 -0.92
N VAL A 298 5.97 -28.27 -1.37
CA VAL A 298 5.59 -26.87 -1.64
C VAL A 298 4.64 -26.78 -2.84
N ILE A 299 4.91 -27.50 -3.93
CA ILE A 299 4.01 -27.59 -5.10
C ILE A 299 2.65 -28.16 -4.67
N LEU A 300 2.64 -29.21 -3.85
CA LEU A 300 1.42 -29.78 -3.30
C LEU A 300 0.65 -28.77 -2.43
N SER A 301 1.36 -27.99 -1.63
CA SER A 301 0.79 -26.93 -0.78
C SER A 301 0.17 -25.81 -1.62
N MET A 302 0.76 -25.46 -2.77
CA MET A 302 0.16 -24.50 -3.70
C MET A 302 -1.17 -25.02 -4.26
N LYS A 303 -1.25 -26.31 -4.62
CA LYS A 303 -2.42 -26.91 -5.28
C LYS A 303 -3.56 -27.28 -4.33
N MET A 304 -3.25 -27.82 -3.15
CA MET A 304 -4.26 -28.45 -2.27
C MET A 304 -4.75 -27.56 -1.13
N GLU A 305 -4.07 -26.46 -0.83
CA GLU A 305 -4.44 -25.60 0.30
C GLU A 305 -5.70 -24.78 0.03
N LYS A 306 -6.60 -24.74 1.01
CA LYS A 306 -7.85 -23.96 0.92
C LYS A 306 -7.60 -22.46 1.11
N ASP A 307 -6.58 -22.11 1.89
CA ASP A 307 -6.29 -20.73 2.25
C ASP A 307 -5.48 -20.03 1.14
N VAL A 308 -5.98 -18.86 0.70
CA VAL A 308 -5.36 -18.03 -0.35
C VAL A 308 -3.98 -17.53 0.08
N SER A 309 -3.82 -17.12 1.34
CA SER A 309 -2.56 -16.58 1.87
C SER A 309 -1.48 -17.64 1.99
N VAL A 310 -1.84 -18.89 2.31
CA VAL A 310 -0.89 -20.02 2.29
C VAL A 310 -0.43 -20.31 0.86
N ARG A 311 -1.35 -20.30 -0.12
CA ARG A 311 -1.00 -20.46 -1.54
C ARG A 311 -0.09 -19.34 -2.05
N GLN A 312 -0.34 -18.09 -1.63
CA GLN A 312 0.56 -16.97 -1.92
C GLN A 312 1.97 -17.20 -1.36
N GLN A 313 2.10 -17.63 -0.11
CA GLN A 313 3.42 -17.91 0.48
C GLN A 313 4.13 -19.09 -0.20
N ALA A 314 3.38 -20.11 -0.65
CA ALA A 314 3.95 -21.20 -1.44
C ALA A 314 4.51 -20.69 -2.79
N VAL A 315 3.78 -19.78 -3.46
CA VAL A 315 4.25 -19.12 -4.69
C VAL A 315 5.47 -18.22 -4.45
N ASP A 316 5.51 -17.47 -3.33
CA ASP A 316 6.68 -16.69 -2.91
C ASP A 316 7.90 -17.60 -2.71
N LEU A 317 7.72 -18.73 -2.03
CA LEU A 317 8.79 -19.70 -1.79
C LEU A 317 9.26 -20.37 -3.09
N LEU A 318 8.35 -20.79 -3.97
CA LEU A 318 8.71 -21.37 -5.28
C LEU A 318 9.53 -20.38 -6.12
N TYR A 319 9.18 -19.09 -6.08
CA TYR A 319 9.95 -18.04 -6.74
C TYR A 319 11.35 -17.88 -6.13
N ALA A 320 11.48 -17.91 -4.80
CA ALA A 320 12.76 -17.76 -4.11
C ALA A 320 13.68 -18.98 -4.23
N MET A 321 13.13 -20.20 -4.34
CA MET A 321 13.91 -21.44 -4.49
C MET A 321 14.23 -21.81 -5.95
N CYS A 322 13.81 -20.97 -6.90
CA CYS A 322 13.96 -21.23 -8.32
C CYS A 322 15.39 -20.93 -8.77
N ASP A 323 15.97 -21.91 -9.45
CA ASP A 323 17.31 -21.94 -10.02
C ASP A 323 17.26 -22.40 -11.49
N ARG A 324 18.38 -22.28 -12.20
CA ARG A 324 18.48 -22.71 -13.60
C ARG A 324 18.17 -24.20 -13.84
N SER A 325 18.30 -25.05 -12.83
CA SER A 325 18.06 -26.51 -12.96
C SER A 325 16.59 -26.90 -12.82
N ASN A 326 15.77 -26.14 -12.10
CA ASN A 326 14.38 -26.47 -11.79
C ASN A 326 13.37 -25.43 -12.34
N ALA A 327 13.85 -24.37 -13.00
CA ALA A 327 12.99 -23.31 -13.52
C ALA A 327 11.89 -23.81 -14.45
N GLU A 328 12.19 -24.73 -15.37
CA GLU A 328 11.20 -25.24 -16.32
C GLU A 328 10.04 -25.96 -15.63
N GLU A 329 10.35 -26.82 -14.65
CA GLU A 329 9.36 -27.57 -13.86
C GLU A 329 8.50 -26.63 -13.02
N ILE A 330 9.12 -25.68 -12.31
CA ILE A 330 8.40 -24.71 -11.47
C ILE A 330 7.48 -23.84 -12.32
N VAL A 331 7.97 -23.30 -13.43
CA VAL A 331 7.18 -22.44 -14.33
C VAL A 331 5.99 -23.22 -14.90
N GLN A 332 6.19 -24.46 -15.34
CA GLN A 332 5.11 -25.30 -15.86
C GLN A 332 4.03 -25.54 -14.81
N GLU A 333 4.42 -25.82 -13.56
CA GLU A 333 3.45 -26.03 -12.49
C GLU A 333 2.73 -24.76 -12.05
N MET A 334 3.41 -23.61 -12.09
CA MET A 334 2.79 -22.30 -11.86
C MET A 334 1.76 -21.97 -12.96
N LEU A 335 2.06 -22.29 -14.22
CA LEU A 335 1.12 -22.12 -15.34
C LEU A 335 -0.11 -23.03 -15.21
N ASN A 336 0.08 -24.32 -14.87
CA ASN A 336 -1.03 -25.25 -14.63
C ASN A 336 -1.94 -24.77 -13.49
N TYR A 337 -1.35 -24.23 -12.42
CA TYR A 337 -2.12 -23.68 -11.32
C TYR A 337 -2.82 -22.36 -11.69
N LEU A 338 -2.24 -21.53 -12.58
CA LEU A 338 -2.81 -20.26 -13.02
C LEU A 338 -4.22 -20.41 -13.63
N GLU A 339 -4.51 -21.53 -14.29
CA GLU A 339 -5.83 -21.82 -14.87
C GLU A 339 -6.94 -21.91 -13.81
N THR A 340 -6.61 -22.42 -12.62
CA THR A 340 -7.57 -22.63 -11.52
C THR A 340 -7.44 -21.61 -10.38
N ALA A 341 -6.41 -20.78 -10.40
CA ALA A 341 -6.09 -19.83 -9.34
C ALA A 341 -7.14 -18.71 -9.18
N ASP A 342 -7.26 -18.16 -7.97
CA ASP A 342 -8.11 -17.01 -7.68
C ASP A 342 -7.60 -15.72 -8.33
N TYR A 343 -8.51 -14.85 -8.76
CA TYR A 343 -8.19 -13.61 -9.48
C TYR A 343 -7.22 -12.67 -8.73
N SER A 344 -7.23 -12.67 -7.40
CA SER A 344 -6.34 -11.82 -6.59
C SER A 344 -4.87 -12.25 -6.60
N ILE A 345 -4.59 -13.54 -6.84
CA ILE A 345 -3.21 -14.07 -6.88
C ILE A 345 -2.63 -14.01 -8.30
N ARG A 346 -3.49 -14.12 -9.33
CA ARG A 346 -3.06 -14.25 -10.74
C ARG A 346 -2.11 -13.15 -11.17
N GLU A 347 -2.39 -11.90 -10.85
CA GLU A 347 -1.56 -10.77 -11.29
C GLU A 347 -0.12 -10.86 -10.76
N GLU A 348 0.06 -11.21 -9.47
CA GLU A 348 1.39 -11.40 -8.89
C GLU A 348 2.09 -12.64 -9.46
N MET A 349 1.35 -13.72 -9.67
CA MET A 349 1.90 -14.95 -10.21
C MET A 349 2.35 -14.78 -11.67
N VAL A 350 1.57 -14.08 -12.49
CA VAL A 350 1.91 -13.73 -13.88
C VAL A 350 3.23 -12.96 -13.93
N LEU A 351 3.40 -11.97 -13.05
CA LEU A 351 4.63 -11.18 -12.98
C LEU A 351 5.84 -12.05 -12.61
N LYS A 352 5.71 -12.94 -11.62
CA LYS A 352 6.79 -13.84 -11.20
C LYS A 352 7.14 -14.86 -12.28
N VAL A 353 6.14 -15.45 -12.94
CA VAL A 353 6.39 -16.38 -14.06
C VAL A 353 7.14 -15.69 -15.17
N ALA A 354 6.77 -14.45 -15.54
CA ALA A 354 7.48 -13.68 -16.54
C ALA A 354 8.94 -13.40 -16.15
N ILE A 355 9.21 -13.05 -14.88
CA ILE A 355 10.56 -12.81 -14.37
C ILE A 355 11.39 -14.09 -14.36
N LEU A 356 10.85 -15.21 -13.90
CA LEU A 356 11.55 -16.49 -13.85
C LEU A 356 11.89 -16.99 -15.26
N ALA A 357 10.95 -16.86 -16.19
CA ALA A 357 11.16 -17.21 -17.59
C ALA A 357 12.29 -16.37 -18.20
N GLU A 358 12.32 -15.06 -17.94
CA GLU A 358 13.40 -14.19 -18.45
C GLU A 358 14.75 -14.51 -17.82
N LYS A 359 14.81 -14.68 -16.49
CA LYS A 359 16.06 -14.84 -15.74
C LYS A 359 16.76 -16.18 -16.03
N TYR A 360 15.99 -17.24 -16.17
CA TYR A 360 16.53 -18.61 -16.26
C TYR A 360 16.42 -19.24 -17.65
N ALA A 361 15.91 -18.52 -18.65
CA ALA A 361 15.89 -19.00 -20.03
C ALA A 361 17.31 -19.27 -20.54
N THR A 362 17.54 -20.53 -20.95
CA THR A 362 18.71 -20.95 -21.71
C THR A 362 18.41 -20.98 -23.19
N ASP A 363 17.19 -21.43 -23.52
CA ASP A 363 16.59 -21.43 -24.84
C ASP A 363 15.43 -20.42 -24.87
N TYR A 364 15.49 -19.49 -25.82
CA TYR A 364 14.47 -18.46 -25.98
C TYR A 364 13.23 -18.98 -26.71
N THR A 365 13.27 -20.15 -27.34
CA THR A 365 12.05 -20.81 -27.86
C THR A 365 11.12 -21.19 -26.70
N TRP A 366 11.67 -21.78 -25.64
CA TRP A 366 10.96 -22.05 -24.40
C TRP A 366 10.40 -20.77 -23.76
N TYR A 367 11.18 -19.68 -23.73
CA TYR A 367 10.70 -18.39 -23.23
C TYR A 367 9.47 -17.89 -23.99
N VAL A 368 9.50 -17.95 -25.33
CA VAL A 368 8.36 -17.53 -26.17
C VAL A 368 7.14 -18.39 -25.86
N ASP A 369 7.29 -19.72 -25.78
CA ASP A 369 6.18 -20.63 -25.46
C ASP A 369 5.56 -20.34 -24.10
N VAL A 370 6.38 -20.06 -23.08
CA VAL A 370 5.92 -19.71 -21.73
C VAL A 370 5.13 -18.41 -21.75
N ILE A 371 5.64 -17.35 -22.39
CA ILE A 371 4.96 -16.04 -22.43
C ILE A 371 3.68 -16.11 -23.25
N LEU A 372 3.66 -16.82 -24.37
CA LEU A 372 2.44 -16.98 -25.16
C LEU A 372 1.38 -17.78 -24.41
N ASN A 373 1.76 -18.84 -23.70
CA ASN A 373 0.84 -19.56 -22.81
C ASN A 373 0.35 -18.67 -21.66
N LEU A 374 1.21 -17.83 -21.09
CA LEU A 374 0.85 -16.89 -20.04
C LEU A 374 -0.22 -15.88 -20.51
N ILE A 375 -0.06 -15.32 -21.71
CA ILE A 375 -1.02 -14.39 -22.32
C ILE A 375 -2.33 -15.13 -22.69
N ARG A 376 -2.23 -16.40 -23.12
CA ARG A 376 -3.40 -17.23 -23.46
C ARG A 376 -4.28 -17.51 -22.24
N ILE A 377 -3.69 -17.84 -21.09
CA ILE A 377 -4.43 -18.24 -19.87
C ILE A 377 -4.95 -17.02 -19.09
N ALA A 378 -4.11 -15.99 -18.90
CA ALA A 378 -4.40 -14.90 -17.97
C ALA A 378 -4.13 -13.51 -18.57
N GLY A 379 -4.44 -13.33 -19.86
CA GLY A 379 -4.12 -12.12 -20.61
C GLY A 379 -4.57 -10.80 -19.97
N ASP A 380 -5.71 -10.77 -19.27
CA ASP A 380 -6.24 -9.55 -18.62
C ASP A 380 -5.33 -9.03 -17.49
N TYR A 381 -4.59 -9.93 -16.85
CA TYR A 381 -3.72 -9.63 -15.71
C TYR A 381 -2.25 -9.42 -16.12
N VAL A 382 -1.96 -9.53 -17.41
CA VAL A 382 -0.62 -9.29 -17.95
C VAL A 382 -0.39 -7.79 -18.07
N SER A 383 0.56 -7.28 -17.28
CA SER A 383 1.04 -5.90 -17.38
C SER A 383 1.61 -5.62 -18.77
N GLU A 384 1.50 -4.38 -19.25
CA GLU A 384 1.97 -4.02 -20.58
C GLU A 384 3.47 -4.26 -20.79
N GLU A 385 4.24 -4.15 -19.71
CA GLU A 385 5.69 -4.37 -19.72
C GLU A 385 6.09 -5.77 -20.17
N VAL A 386 5.27 -6.79 -19.88
CA VAL A 386 5.56 -8.19 -20.27
C VAL A 386 5.53 -8.33 -21.79
N TRP A 387 4.54 -7.73 -22.46
CA TRP A 387 4.43 -7.84 -23.91
C TRP A 387 5.34 -6.85 -24.65
N TYR A 388 5.72 -5.72 -24.05
CA TYR A 388 6.83 -4.90 -24.57
C TYR A 388 8.14 -5.69 -24.53
N ARG A 389 8.39 -6.42 -23.44
CA ARG A 389 9.62 -7.18 -23.26
C ARG A 389 9.74 -8.37 -24.20
N VAL A 390 8.66 -9.13 -24.42
CA VAL A 390 8.70 -10.25 -25.39
C VAL A 390 9.04 -9.77 -26.80
N ILE A 391 8.49 -8.62 -27.22
CA ILE A 391 8.79 -8.03 -28.53
C ILE A 391 10.28 -7.64 -28.62
N GLN A 392 10.82 -7.00 -27.58
CA GLN A 392 12.25 -6.64 -27.52
C GLN A 392 13.17 -7.86 -27.65
N ILE A 393 12.85 -8.95 -26.93
CA ILE A 393 13.67 -10.17 -26.95
C ILE A 393 13.62 -10.83 -28.33
N VAL A 394 12.44 -10.91 -28.94
CA VAL A 394 12.27 -11.51 -30.29
C VAL A 394 13.00 -10.68 -31.36
N ILE A 395 12.95 -9.34 -31.28
CA ILE A 395 13.66 -8.48 -32.24
C ILE A 395 15.18 -8.57 -32.07
N ASN A 396 15.68 -8.60 -30.83
CA ASN A 396 17.11 -8.65 -30.57
C ASN A 396 17.75 -10.01 -30.91
N ARG A 397 16.97 -11.07 -31.16
CA ARG A 397 17.46 -12.43 -31.40
C ARG A 397 16.89 -13.01 -32.69
N GLU A 398 17.70 -13.02 -33.75
CA GLU A 398 17.29 -13.52 -35.08
C GLU A 398 16.88 -15.00 -35.08
N GLU A 399 17.56 -15.84 -34.29
CA GLU A 399 17.35 -17.29 -34.28
C GLU A 399 15.91 -17.71 -33.89
N VAL A 400 15.22 -16.91 -33.07
CA VAL A 400 13.87 -17.23 -32.58
C VAL A 400 12.74 -16.55 -33.36
N GLN A 401 13.04 -15.63 -34.27
CA GLN A 401 12.04 -14.81 -34.97
C GLN A 401 11.07 -15.67 -35.79
N GLY A 402 11.60 -16.57 -36.62
CA GLY A 402 10.78 -17.46 -37.44
C GLY A 402 9.89 -18.40 -36.63
N TYR A 403 10.44 -18.93 -35.52
CA TYR A 403 9.69 -19.77 -34.58
C TYR A 403 8.57 -18.98 -33.90
N ALA A 404 8.88 -17.81 -33.33
CA ALA A 404 7.92 -16.95 -32.66
C ALA A 404 6.79 -16.52 -33.61
N ALA A 405 7.11 -16.13 -34.85
CA ALA A 405 6.11 -15.77 -35.85
C ALA A 405 5.13 -16.92 -36.15
N LYS A 406 5.65 -18.15 -36.28
CA LYS A 406 4.82 -19.34 -36.51
C LYS A 406 3.94 -19.66 -35.30
N THR A 407 4.51 -19.72 -34.10
CA THR A 407 3.77 -20.08 -32.87
C THR A 407 2.68 -19.05 -32.55
N VAL A 408 2.97 -17.75 -32.73
CA VAL A 408 1.96 -16.70 -32.54
C VAL A 408 0.87 -16.75 -33.60
N PHE A 409 1.21 -17.04 -34.86
CA PHE A 409 0.22 -17.23 -35.92
C PHE A 409 -0.75 -18.38 -35.59
N GLU A 410 -0.23 -19.52 -35.13
CA GLU A 410 -1.05 -20.66 -34.68
C GLU A 410 -1.91 -20.28 -33.46
N ALA A 411 -1.37 -19.54 -32.49
CA ALA A 411 -2.12 -19.07 -31.32
C ALA A 411 -3.26 -18.10 -31.68
N LEU A 412 -3.08 -17.25 -32.71
CA LEU A 412 -4.09 -16.29 -33.17
C LEU A 412 -5.25 -16.95 -33.92
N GLN A 413 -5.09 -18.17 -34.46
CA GLN A 413 -6.16 -18.91 -35.11
C GLN A 413 -7.26 -19.34 -34.13
N ALA A 414 -6.97 -19.37 -32.82
CA ALA A 414 -7.97 -19.64 -31.81
C ALA A 414 -9.10 -18.57 -31.86
N PRO A 415 -10.38 -19.00 -31.78
CA PRO A 415 -11.50 -18.06 -31.81
C PRO A 415 -11.50 -17.15 -30.58
N ALA A 416 -11.13 -17.69 -29.41
CA ALA A 416 -10.98 -16.95 -28.15
C ALA A 416 -9.52 -16.52 -27.96
N CYS A 417 -9.17 -15.35 -28.50
CA CYS A 417 -7.85 -14.74 -28.32
C CYS A 417 -7.98 -13.48 -27.44
N HIS A 418 -7.08 -13.35 -26.47
CA HIS A 418 -7.01 -12.14 -25.64
C HIS A 418 -6.43 -10.96 -26.44
N GLU A 419 -6.80 -9.72 -26.09
CA GLU A 419 -6.34 -8.52 -26.80
C GLU A 419 -4.81 -8.38 -26.83
N ASN A 420 -4.13 -8.65 -25.70
CA ASN A 420 -2.66 -8.61 -25.64
C ASN A 420 -2.00 -9.63 -26.60
N MET A 421 -2.65 -10.76 -26.89
CA MET A 421 -2.15 -11.70 -27.91
C MET A 421 -2.25 -11.09 -29.30
N VAL A 422 -3.32 -10.36 -29.60
CA VAL A 422 -3.48 -9.65 -30.87
C VAL A 422 -2.45 -8.53 -31.01
N LYS A 423 -2.10 -7.82 -29.92
CA LYS A 423 -1.01 -6.82 -29.94
C LYS A 423 0.34 -7.45 -30.26
N VAL A 424 0.73 -8.49 -29.53
CA VAL A 424 2.00 -9.21 -29.74
C VAL A 424 2.06 -9.80 -31.14
N GLY A 425 1.01 -10.49 -31.58
CA GLY A 425 0.97 -11.09 -32.90
C GLY A 425 0.87 -10.10 -34.04
N GLY A 426 0.16 -8.99 -33.87
CA GLY A 426 0.14 -7.90 -34.84
C GLY A 426 1.53 -7.31 -35.05
N TYR A 427 2.29 -7.11 -33.97
CA TYR A 427 3.66 -6.60 -34.06
C TYR A 427 4.62 -7.62 -34.70
N ILE A 428 4.66 -8.86 -34.16
CA ILE A 428 5.59 -9.91 -34.62
C ILE A 428 5.32 -10.28 -36.09
N LEU A 429 4.06 -10.41 -36.50
CA LEU A 429 3.74 -10.68 -37.91
C LEU A 429 4.06 -9.49 -38.82
N GLY A 430 3.96 -8.25 -38.31
CA GLY A 430 4.31 -7.06 -39.08
C GLY A 430 5.79 -6.96 -39.43
N GLU A 431 6.68 -7.45 -38.55
CA GLU A 431 8.12 -7.49 -38.81
C GLU A 431 8.52 -8.78 -39.56
N PHE A 432 8.10 -9.95 -39.05
CA PHE A 432 8.64 -11.25 -39.46
C PHE A 432 7.67 -12.10 -40.29
N GLY A 433 6.60 -11.50 -40.81
CA GLY A 433 5.61 -12.19 -41.64
C GLY A 433 6.19 -12.76 -42.95
N ASN A 434 7.28 -12.18 -43.44
CA ASN A 434 8.05 -12.65 -44.60
C ASN A 434 8.66 -14.05 -44.40
N LEU A 435 9.16 -14.36 -43.20
CA LEU A 435 9.81 -15.65 -42.89
C LEU A 435 8.87 -16.85 -42.97
N ILE A 436 7.58 -16.62 -42.70
CA ILE A 436 6.54 -17.67 -42.72
C ILE A 436 5.69 -17.66 -44.00
N ALA A 437 5.94 -16.74 -44.94
CA ALA A 437 5.14 -16.59 -46.16
C ALA A 437 5.31 -17.76 -47.17
N GLY A 438 6.36 -18.57 -47.01
CA GLY A 438 6.63 -19.72 -47.89
C GLY A 438 5.70 -20.92 -47.69
N ASP A 439 4.97 -21.01 -46.56
CA ASP A 439 3.99 -22.06 -46.33
C ASP A 439 2.60 -21.62 -46.81
N SER A 440 1.91 -22.50 -47.55
CA SER A 440 0.58 -22.25 -48.09
C SER A 440 -0.46 -21.96 -47.00
N ARG A 441 -0.27 -22.47 -45.78
CA ARG A 441 -1.16 -22.21 -44.63
C ARG A 441 -1.02 -20.81 -44.05
N SER A 442 0.15 -20.19 -44.20
CA SER A 442 0.50 -18.86 -43.69
C SER A 442 0.75 -17.87 -44.83
N ALA A 443 0.10 -18.06 -45.98
CA ALA A 443 0.18 -17.12 -47.09
C ALA A 443 -0.19 -15.70 -46.63
N PRO A 444 0.39 -14.64 -47.22
CA PRO A 444 0.20 -13.25 -46.77
C PRO A 444 -1.28 -12.83 -46.68
N MET A 445 -2.12 -13.28 -47.62
CA MET A 445 -3.55 -13.03 -47.60
C MET A 445 -4.25 -13.68 -46.39
N VAL A 446 -3.81 -14.86 -45.96
CA VAL A 446 -4.35 -15.55 -44.77
C VAL A 446 -3.93 -14.82 -43.50
N GLN A 447 -2.67 -14.39 -43.40
CA GLN A 447 -2.18 -13.58 -42.28
C GLN A 447 -2.98 -12.28 -42.13
N PHE A 448 -3.18 -11.56 -43.24
CA PHE A 448 -3.97 -10.33 -43.26
C PHE A 448 -5.43 -10.59 -42.86
N LYS A 449 -6.10 -11.59 -43.46
CA LYS A 449 -7.49 -11.93 -43.12
C LYS A 449 -7.65 -12.32 -41.65
N LEU A 450 -6.68 -13.04 -41.09
CA LEU A 450 -6.71 -13.42 -39.68
C LEU A 450 -6.68 -12.19 -38.77
N LEU A 451 -5.72 -11.28 -38.96
CA LEU A 451 -5.64 -10.04 -38.18
C LEU A 451 -6.86 -9.14 -38.40
N HIS A 452 -7.33 -9.02 -39.65
CA HIS A 452 -8.48 -8.19 -39.98
C HIS A 452 -9.79 -8.72 -39.38
N SER A 453 -9.95 -10.05 -39.25
CA SER A 453 -11.11 -10.63 -38.57
C SER A 453 -11.22 -10.23 -37.10
N LYS A 454 -10.09 -9.97 -36.43
CA LYS A 454 -10.02 -9.56 -35.03
C LYS A 454 -10.04 -8.03 -34.86
N TYR A 455 -9.64 -7.29 -35.90
CA TYR A 455 -9.46 -5.83 -35.87
C TYR A 455 -10.69 -5.05 -35.35
N HIS A 456 -11.91 -5.40 -35.76
CA HIS A 456 -13.12 -4.68 -35.36
C HIS A 456 -13.54 -4.88 -33.89
N LEU A 457 -13.03 -5.92 -33.23
CA LEU A 457 -13.42 -6.30 -31.86
C LEU A 457 -12.43 -5.81 -30.81
N CYS A 458 -11.29 -5.23 -31.21
CA CYS A 458 -10.24 -4.78 -30.30
C CYS A 458 -10.36 -3.29 -29.91
N SER A 459 -9.69 -2.91 -28.83
CA SER A 459 -9.58 -1.52 -28.40
C SER A 459 -8.96 -0.61 -29.47
N SER A 460 -9.12 0.70 -29.32
CA SER A 460 -8.51 1.67 -30.25
C SER A 460 -6.99 1.58 -30.33
N MET A 461 -6.31 1.34 -29.22
CA MET A 461 -4.85 1.21 -29.18
C MET A 461 -4.38 0.01 -30.01
N THR A 462 -5.05 -1.13 -29.86
CA THR A 462 -4.74 -2.34 -30.65
C THR A 462 -5.03 -2.13 -32.14
N ARG A 463 -6.11 -1.43 -32.47
CA ARG A 463 -6.40 -1.05 -33.85
C ARG A 463 -5.32 -0.13 -34.42
N ALA A 464 -4.80 0.82 -33.65
CA ALA A 464 -3.72 1.71 -34.10
C ALA A 464 -2.44 0.93 -34.40
N LEU A 465 -2.10 -0.04 -33.56
CA LEU A 465 -0.97 -0.95 -33.79
C LEU A 465 -1.17 -1.80 -35.06
N LEU A 466 -2.35 -2.38 -35.27
CA LEU A 466 -2.64 -3.19 -36.45
C LEU A 466 -2.61 -2.38 -37.75
N LEU A 467 -2.96 -1.09 -37.73
CA LEU A 467 -2.78 -0.22 -38.90
C LEU A 467 -1.30 -0.09 -39.28
N SER A 468 -0.40 -0.03 -38.29
CA SER A 468 1.05 -0.05 -38.53
C SER A 468 1.53 -1.40 -39.08
N THR A 469 0.96 -2.51 -38.61
CA THR A 469 1.19 -3.83 -39.20
C THR A 469 0.75 -3.88 -40.67
N TYR A 470 -0.40 -3.29 -40.99
CA TYR A 470 -0.93 -3.29 -42.35
C TYR A 470 -0.08 -2.50 -43.34
N ILE A 471 0.48 -1.36 -42.94
CA ILE A 471 1.39 -0.62 -43.82
C ILE A 471 2.71 -1.39 -44.03
N LYS A 472 3.21 -2.11 -43.01
CA LYS A 472 4.36 -3.02 -43.17
C LYS A 472 4.05 -4.19 -44.11
N PHE A 473 2.84 -4.75 -44.05
CA PHE A 473 2.40 -5.76 -45.01
C PHE A 473 2.33 -5.25 -46.46
N ILE A 474 2.02 -3.97 -46.68
CA ILE A 474 2.10 -3.37 -48.02
C ILE A 474 3.56 -3.35 -48.52
N ASN A 475 4.52 -3.07 -47.63
CA ASN A 475 5.94 -3.10 -47.97
C ASN A 475 6.43 -4.52 -48.28
N LEU A 476 6.12 -5.48 -47.41
CA LEU A 476 6.58 -6.87 -47.52
C LEU A 476 5.92 -7.63 -48.68
N PHE A 477 4.64 -7.37 -48.94
CA PHE A 477 3.83 -8.15 -49.89
C PHE A 477 3.06 -7.24 -50.86
N PRO A 478 3.62 -6.96 -52.04
CA PRO A 478 2.95 -6.14 -53.06
C PRO A 478 1.58 -6.69 -53.50
N GLU A 479 1.37 -8.00 -53.42
CA GLU A 479 0.15 -8.69 -53.86
C GLU A 479 -1.11 -8.31 -53.07
N ILE A 480 -0.97 -8.02 -51.77
CA ILE A 480 -2.10 -7.69 -50.88
C ILE A 480 -2.37 -6.19 -50.78
N ARG A 481 -1.56 -5.37 -51.46
CA ARG A 481 -1.61 -3.89 -51.40
C ARG A 481 -3.00 -3.32 -51.67
N GLY A 482 -3.68 -3.79 -52.72
CA GLY A 482 -5.01 -3.28 -53.10
C GLY A 482 -6.04 -3.47 -51.98
N THR A 483 -6.10 -4.67 -51.40
CA THR A 483 -7.03 -5.01 -50.32
C THR A 483 -6.80 -4.16 -49.07
N ILE A 484 -5.53 -3.93 -48.70
CA ILE A 484 -5.17 -3.14 -47.52
C ILE A 484 -5.51 -1.65 -47.74
N GLN A 485 -5.24 -1.12 -48.95
CA GLN A 485 -5.61 0.24 -49.31
C GLN A 485 -7.11 0.48 -49.20
N ASP A 486 -7.93 -0.49 -49.62
CA ASP A 486 -9.38 -0.40 -49.45
C ASP A 486 -9.79 -0.34 -47.98
N VAL A 487 -9.11 -1.08 -47.09
CA VAL A 487 -9.35 -0.99 -45.64
C VAL A 487 -8.98 0.39 -45.08
N PHE A 488 -7.88 0.99 -45.51
CA PHE A 488 -7.55 2.37 -45.10
C PHE A 488 -8.56 3.39 -45.64
N ARG A 489 -9.15 3.15 -46.82
CA ARG A 489 -10.20 3.99 -47.42
C ARG A 489 -11.57 3.84 -46.76
N GLN A 490 -11.79 2.81 -45.94
CA GLN A 490 -13.07 2.63 -45.27
C GLN A 490 -13.38 3.82 -44.36
N HIS A 491 -14.62 4.30 -44.42
CA HIS A 491 -15.09 5.42 -43.60
C HIS A 491 -14.94 5.18 -42.10
N SER A 492 -14.96 3.91 -41.65
CA SER A 492 -14.73 3.54 -40.26
C SER A 492 -13.35 3.97 -39.74
N ASN A 493 -12.35 4.07 -40.62
CA ASN A 493 -10.98 4.41 -40.24
C ASN A 493 -10.69 5.90 -40.50
N LEU A 494 -11.07 6.41 -41.69
CA LEU A 494 -10.83 7.81 -42.08
C LEU A 494 -11.67 8.86 -41.31
N ARG A 495 -12.86 8.48 -40.86
CA ARG A 495 -13.75 9.34 -40.07
C ARG A 495 -13.91 8.83 -38.63
N SER A 496 -12.94 8.06 -38.14
CA SER A 496 -12.91 7.65 -36.74
C SER A 496 -12.90 8.90 -35.85
N ALA A 497 -13.62 8.83 -34.73
CA ALA A 497 -13.59 9.89 -33.71
C ALA A 497 -12.26 9.93 -32.94
N ASP A 498 -11.49 8.84 -33.00
CA ASP A 498 -10.17 8.74 -32.37
C ASP A 498 -9.08 9.31 -33.28
N ALA A 499 -8.38 10.32 -32.78
CA ALA A 499 -7.35 11.06 -33.53
C ALA A 499 -6.18 10.17 -33.96
N GLU A 500 -5.76 9.21 -33.12
CA GLU A 500 -4.66 8.29 -33.45
C GLU A 500 -4.99 7.40 -34.65
N LEU A 501 -6.20 6.82 -34.66
CA LEU A 501 -6.66 5.98 -35.77
C LEU A 501 -6.82 6.79 -37.05
N GLN A 502 -7.39 7.99 -36.95
CA GLN A 502 -7.60 8.87 -38.08
C GLN A 502 -6.27 9.29 -38.71
N GLN A 503 -5.29 9.68 -37.87
CA GLN A 503 -3.96 10.09 -38.30
C GLN A 503 -3.25 8.94 -39.01
N ARG A 504 -3.16 7.76 -38.37
CA ARG A 504 -2.53 6.55 -38.92
C ARG A 504 -3.17 6.13 -40.24
N ALA A 505 -4.50 6.07 -40.31
CA ALA A 505 -5.19 5.66 -41.52
C ALA A 505 -4.96 6.63 -42.70
N SER A 506 -4.98 7.94 -42.42
CA SER A 506 -4.79 8.97 -43.45
C SER A 506 -3.35 9.03 -43.95
N GLU A 507 -2.37 9.00 -43.03
CA GLU A 507 -0.95 9.04 -43.38
C GLU A 507 -0.52 7.77 -44.12
N TYR A 508 -0.94 6.59 -43.67
CA TYR A 508 -0.60 5.32 -44.31
C TYR A 508 -1.27 5.17 -45.67
N LEU A 509 -2.51 5.66 -45.83
CA LEU A 509 -3.15 5.71 -47.14
C LEU A 509 -2.34 6.58 -48.11
N GLN A 510 -1.95 7.79 -47.68
CA GLN A 510 -1.21 8.71 -48.53
C GLN A 510 0.20 8.19 -48.86
N LEU A 511 0.89 7.63 -47.86
CA LEU A 511 2.19 6.98 -48.04
C LEU A 511 2.09 5.84 -49.07
N SER A 512 1.03 5.03 -48.99
CA SER A 512 0.83 3.91 -49.91
C SER A 512 0.46 4.31 -51.34
N ILE A 513 0.00 5.55 -51.59
CA ILE A 513 -0.40 6.02 -52.93
C ILE A 513 0.70 6.84 -53.59
N VAL A 514 1.37 7.71 -52.82
CA VAL A 514 2.27 8.75 -53.35
C VAL A 514 3.73 8.32 -53.37
N ALA A 515 4.17 7.46 -52.43
CA ALA A 515 5.58 7.10 -52.32
C ALA A 515 5.99 6.09 -53.42
N SER A 516 7.21 6.28 -53.97
CA SER A 516 7.87 5.25 -54.77
C SER A 516 8.18 4.03 -53.90
N THR A 517 8.30 2.85 -54.53
CA THR A 517 8.62 1.59 -53.84
C THR A 517 9.90 1.68 -53.02
N ASP A 518 10.90 2.40 -53.52
CA ASP A 518 12.20 2.53 -52.86
C ASP A 518 12.10 3.39 -51.60
N VAL A 519 11.35 4.50 -51.64
CA VAL A 519 11.11 5.35 -50.46
C VAL A 519 10.27 4.60 -49.43
N LEU A 520 9.28 3.82 -49.87
CA LEU A 520 8.44 3.02 -48.99
C LEU A 520 9.27 1.92 -48.30
N ALA A 521 10.19 1.29 -49.02
CA ALA A 521 11.10 0.30 -48.47
C ALA A 521 12.03 0.93 -47.41
N THR A 522 12.64 2.09 -47.68
CA THR A 522 13.54 2.78 -46.74
C THR A 522 12.83 3.28 -45.48
N VAL A 523 11.58 3.77 -45.60
CA VAL A 523 10.81 4.26 -44.44
C VAL A 523 10.33 3.10 -43.55
N LEU A 524 10.09 1.92 -44.13
CA LEU A 524 9.53 0.74 -43.47
C LEU A 524 10.55 -0.39 -43.37
N GLU A 525 11.83 -0.06 -43.23
CA GLU A 525 12.90 -1.02 -42.95
C GLU A 525 12.67 -1.73 -41.62
N GLU A 526 13.33 -2.88 -41.46
CA GLU A 526 13.30 -3.64 -40.21
C GLU A 526 13.79 -2.77 -39.05
N MET A 527 13.08 -2.86 -37.92
CA MET A 527 13.40 -2.07 -36.75
C MET A 527 14.79 -2.45 -36.21
N PRO A 528 15.65 -1.46 -35.87
CA PRO A 528 16.94 -1.76 -35.25
C PRO A 528 16.73 -2.39 -33.87
N SER A 529 17.73 -3.14 -33.42
CA SER A 529 17.71 -3.78 -32.10
C SER A 529 17.55 -2.74 -30.98
N PHE A 530 16.77 -3.12 -29.96
CA PHE A 530 16.54 -2.26 -28.81
C PHE A 530 17.79 -2.23 -27.91
N PRO A 531 18.16 -1.07 -27.34
CA PRO A 531 19.24 -0.99 -26.37
C PRO A 531 18.90 -1.80 -25.12
N GLU A 532 19.91 -2.45 -24.54
CA GLU A 532 19.77 -3.19 -23.28
C GLU A 532 19.36 -2.23 -22.16
N ARG A 533 18.10 -2.32 -21.73
CA ARG A 533 17.58 -1.63 -20.53
C ARG A 533 17.50 -2.63 -19.39
N GLU A 534 17.74 -2.15 -18.16
CA GLU A 534 17.40 -2.88 -16.94
C GLU A 534 15.94 -3.36 -17.00
N SER A 535 15.66 -4.60 -16.57
CA SER A 535 14.33 -5.22 -16.70
C SER A 535 13.26 -4.37 -16.01
N SER A 536 12.45 -3.65 -16.80
CA SER A 536 11.32 -2.82 -16.33
C SER A 536 10.36 -3.62 -15.45
N ILE A 537 10.24 -4.92 -15.74
CA ILE A 537 9.43 -5.91 -15.02
C ILE A 537 9.88 -6.05 -13.54
N LEU A 538 11.19 -6.07 -13.28
CA LEU A 538 11.74 -6.11 -11.91
C LEU A 538 11.51 -4.79 -11.18
N ALA A 539 11.59 -3.65 -11.88
CA ALA A 539 11.29 -2.35 -11.31
C ALA A 539 9.82 -2.24 -10.89
N VAL A 540 8.89 -2.83 -11.64
CA VAL A 540 7.48 -2.91 -11.25
C VAL A 540 7.24 -3.84 -10.07
N LEU A 541 7.92 -4.99 -10.00
CA LEU A 541 7.84 -5.84 -8.81
C LEU A 541 8.32 -5.10 -7.55
N LYS A 542 9.46 -4.38 -7.64
CA LYS A 542 10.00 -3.57 -6.53
C LYS A 542 9.05 -2.43 -6.11
N LYS A 543 8.41 -1.75 -7.07
CA LYS A 543 7.39 -0.72 -6.78
C LYS A 543 6.14 -1.29 -6.12
N LYS A 544 5.74 -2.51 -6.48
CA LYS A 544 4.53 -3.16 -5.95
C LYS A 544 4.73 -3.77 -4.56
N LYS A 545 5.97 -4.13 -4.17
CA LYS A 545 6.33 -4.61 -2.82
C LYS A 545 7.67 -4.02 -2.34
N PRO A 546 7.67 -2.83 -1.70
CA PRO A 546 8.87 -2.35 -1.02
C PRO A 546 9.15 -3.22 0.21
N GLY A 547 10.25 -3.97 0.22
CA GLY A 547 10.78 -4.65 1.42
C GLY A 547 10.83 -6.19 1.44
N ARG A 548 10.51 -6.89 0.35
CA ARG A 548 10.53 -8.39 0.31
C ARG A 548 11.46 -9.01 -0.75
N VAL A 549 12.30 -8.20 -1.41
CA VAL A 549 13.30 -8.69 -2.37
C VAL A 549 14.69 -8.56 -1.74
N PRO A 550 15.50 -9.62 -1.63
CA PRO A 550 16.85 -9.55 -1.07
C PRO A 550 17.76 -8.67 -1.95
N GLU A 551 18.51 -7.78 -1.30
CA GLU A 551 19.43 -6.81 -1.91
C GLU A 551 20.81 -7.41 -2.27
N ASN A 552 21.02 -8.72 -2.04
CA ASN A 552 22.34 -9.36 -2.05
C ASN A 552 22.65 -10.19 -3.32
N ALA A 553 22.48 -9.62 -4.51
CA ALA A 553 22.84 -10.32 -5.77
C ALA A 553 23.78 -9.52 -6.69
N GLU A 554 24.70 -8.73 -6.12
CA GLU A 554 25.84 -8.18 -6.87
C GLU A 554 27.15 -8.86 -6.43
N ILE A 555 27.48 -9.98 -7.06
CA ILE A 555 28.77 -10.65 -6.91
C ILE A 555 29.77 -10.03 -7.90
N ARG A 556 30.61 -9.13 -7.37
CA ARG A 556 32.08 -9.22 -7.38
C ARG A 556 32.75 -9.84 -8.63
N GLU A 557 33.15 -9.02 -9.60
CA GLU A 557 34.31 -9.30 -10.46
C GLU A 557 35.25 -8.09 -10.58
N THR A 558 36.51 -8.32 -10.22
CA THR A 558 37.65 -7.39 -10.29
C THR A 558 38.55 -7.74 -11.47
N LYS A 559 39.00 -6.74 -12.26
CA LYS A 559 40.36 -6.66 -12.84
C LYS A 559 40.66 -5.26 -13.42
N SER A 560 41.71 -4.64 -12.87
CA SER A 560 42.34 -3.32 -13.13
C SER A 560 43.19 -3.30 -14.43
N PRO A 561 43.82 -2.19 -14.94
CA PRO A 561 44.75 -1.29 -14.20
C PRO A 561 44.81 0.22 -14.58
N VAL A 562 45.63 0.92 -13.78
CA VAL A 562 45.89 2.37 -13.53
C VAL A 562 46.68 3.11 -14.66
N PRO A 563 46.75 4.46 -14.71
CA PRO A 563 47.75 5.20 -13.90
C PRO A 563 47.31 6.56 -13.28
N ASN A 564 48.01 6.87 -12.19
CA ASN A 564 47.98 8.04 -11.30
C ASN A 564 48.21 9.41 -11.98
N SER A 565 47.63 10.49 -11.40
CA SER A 565 48.38 11.43 -10.53
C SER A 565 47.70 12.81 -10.33
N HIS A 566 47.42 13.14 -9.05
CA HIS A 566 47.29 14.47 -8.41
C HIS A 566 46.18 15.45 -8.87
N ASN A 567 45.39 16.12 -8.01
CA ASN A 567 45.50 16.42 -6.57
C ASN A 567 44.14 16.80 -5.95
N ASN A 568 43.89 16.25 -4.75
CA ASN A 568 43.17 16.76 -3.57
C ASN A 568 42.22 17.98 -3.69
N ALA A 569 40.96 17.84 -3.26
CA ALA A 569 40.58 17.95 -1.84
C ALA A 569 39.04 17.99 -1.65
N HIS A 570 38.53 16.99 -0.91
CA HIS A 570 37.49 17.08 0.13
C HIS A 570 36.26 17.98 -0.06
N SER A 571 35.09 17.34 -0.17
CA SER A 571 34.02 17.30 0.87
C SER A 571 32.65 17.16 0.17
N ASN A 572 32.03 15.98 0.22
CA ASN A 572 31.16 15.43 1.27
C ASN A 572 29.70 15.94 1.18
N ALA A 573 28.78 15.01 1.43
CA ALA A 573 27.33 15.16 1.59
C ALA A 573 26.47 15.09 0.32
N GLN A 574 26.29 13.83 -0.11
CA GLN A 574 25.08 13.31 -0.72
C GLN A 574 23.82 13.88 -0.06
N THR A 575 23.04 14.52 -0.92
CA THR A 575 21.59 14.65 -0.86
C THR A 575 20.95 13.25 -0.81
N ASN A 576 20.54 12.82 0.38
CA ASN A 576 19.59 11.71 0.54
C ASN A 576 18.17 12.22 0.34
N HIS A 577 17.71 12.15 -0.90
CA HIS A 577 16.29 12.14 -1.22
C HIS A 577 15.73 10.75 -0.90
N THR A 578 14.94 10.63 0.17
CA THR A 578 13.97 9.54 0.34
C THR A 578 12.57 10.11 0.16
N SER A 579 12.14 10.12 -1.10
CA SER A 579 10.74 10.23 -1.47
C SER A 579 9.99 8.97 -1.03
N SER A 580 9.22 9.09 0.05
CA SER A 580 8.03 8.28 0.29
C SER A 580 6.86 8.95 -0.41
N ALA A 581 6.43 8.40 -1.55
CA ALA A 581 5.12 8.67 -2.11
C ALA A 581 4.45 7.33 -2.42
N ASN A 582 3.49 6.99 -1.56
CA ASN A 582 2.39 6.09 -1.84
C ASN A 582 1.72 6.47 -3.16
N ASN A 583 1.49 5.50 -4.04
CA ASN A 583 0.31 5.57 -4.89
C ASN A 583 -0.19 4.17 -5.23
N ALA A 584 -1.29 3.79 -4.55
CA ALA A 584 -2.33 2.97 -5.14
C ALA A 584 -3.44 3.91 -5.63
N ASN A 585 -3.85 3.76 -6.89
CA ASN A 585 -5.13 4.22 -7.41
C ASN A 585 -5.88 2.97 -7.88
N ALA A 586 -6.83 2.54 -7.04
CA ALA A 586 -8.25 2.50 -7.34
C ALA A 586 -8.64 1.26 -8.18
N SER A 587 -9.43 0.35 -7.62
CA SER A 587 -10.87 0.58 -7.67
C SER A 587 -11.64 -0.35 -6.72
N SER A 588 -11.78 0.06 -5.46
CA SER A 588 -12.99 -0.20 -4.67
C SER A 588 -12.86 0.56 -3.35
N ASP A 589 -13.78 1.50 -3.14
CA ASP A 589 -14.09 2.11 -1.84
C ASP A 589 -12.94 2.75 -1.02
N LEU A 590 -12.03 3.44 -1.71
CA LEU A 590 -10.83 4.07 -1.13
C LEU A 590 -11.08 5.34 -0.27
N LEU A 591 -12.32 5.82 -0.14
CA LEU A 591 -12.64 7.09 0.54
C LEU A 591 -13.61 6.94 1.73
N GLY A 592 -13.94 5.72 2.14
CA GLY A 592 -14.62 5.43 3.42
C GLY A 592 -15.81 6.35 3.76
N LEU A 593 -16.68 6.63 2.79
CA LEU A 593 -17.87 7.48 2.97
C LEU A 593 -19.19 6.73 2.99
N SER A 594 -19.15 5.40 3.01
CA SER A 594 -20.29 4.49 3.12
C SER A 594 -20.60 4.23 4.60
N THR A 595 -21.59 4.94 5.16
CA THR A 595 -22.28 4.51 6.38
C THR A 595 -23.17 3.29 6.05
N PRO A 596 -23.31 2.30 6.96
CA PRO A 596 -24.20 1.17 6.76
C PRO A 596 -25.67 1.61 6.66
N PRO A 597 -26.56 0.79 6.06
CA PRO A 597 -27.97 1.12 5.89
C PRO A 597 -28.64 1.34 7.26
N ALA A 598 -29.51 2.34 7.32
CA ALA A 598 -30.21 2.77 8.52
C ALA A 598 -31.17 1.69 9.04
N SER A 599 -31.01 1.32 10.32
CA SER A 599 -32.12 0.91 11.19
C SER A 599 -32.21 1.95 12.32
N GLN A 600 -33.43 2.45 12.49
CA GLN A 600 -33.85 3.61 13.27
C GLN A 600 -33.30 3.63 14.72
N SER A 601 -32.73 4.77 15.14
CA SER A 601 -33.16 5.60 16.30
C SER A 601 -32.01 6.43 16.94
N GLY A 602 -32.04 7.75 16.67
CA GLY A 602 -31.67 8.88 17.55
C GLY A 602 -30.28 8.96 18.20
N THR A 603 -29.44 9.87 17.68
CA THR A 603 -28.90 11.12 18.32
C THR A 603 -27.48 11.43 17.80
N LEU A 604 -27.37 12.28 16.78
CA LEU A 604 -26.11 12.86 16.27
C LEU A 604 -25.96 14.36 16.59
N ILE A 605 -26.77 14.88 17.52
CA ILE A 605 -26.75 16.31 17.89
C ILE A 605 -25.44 16.73 18.60
N ASP A 606 -24.68 15.79 19.19
CA ASP A 606 -23.50 16.13 20.02
C ASP A 606 -22.12 15.95 19.35
N VAL A 607 -22.01 15.42 18.12
CA VAL A 607 -20.68 15.13 17.53
C VAL A 607 -20.18 16.21 16.56
N LEU A 608 -21.07 17.05 16.01
CA LEU A 608 -20.69 18.20 15.17
C LEU A 608 -20.89 19.57 15.85
N GLY A 609 -21.62 19.64 16.97
CA GLY A 609 -22.00 20.90 17.63
C GLY A 609 -20.94 21.51 18.55
N ASP A 610 -20.12 20.68 19.21
CA ASP A 610 -19.28 21.14 20.34
C ASP A 610 -17.97 21.84 19.96
N ILE A 611 -17.65 21.98 18.67
CA ILE A 611 -16.42 22.66 18.20
C ILE A 611 -16.70 24.09 17.69
N TYR A 612 -17.97 24.51 17.56
CA TYR A 612 -18.31 25.76 16.85
C TYR A 612 -19.19 26.77 17.59
N SER A 613 -19.52 26.54 18.86
CA SER A 613 -20.24 27.53 19.66
C SER A 613 -19.28 28.55 20.29
N THR A 614 -18.82 29.52 19.50
CA THR A 614 -18.46 30.83 20.05
C THR A 614 -19.73 31.69 20.13
N ALA A 615 -19.97 32.22 21.33
CA ALA A 615 -21.14 32.98 21.71
C ALA A 615 -21.55 34.04 20.68
N ASN A 616 -22.78 33.92 20.18
CA ASN A 616 -23.62 35.07 19.87
C ASN A 616 -25.08 34.60 19.89
N GLY A 617 -25.78 34.95 20.98
CA GLY A 617 -27.23 34.81 21.05
C GLY A 617 -27.87 35.74 20.03
N ASN A 618 -28.48 35.15 19.00
CA ASN A 618 -29.66 35.67 18.30
C ASN A 618 -30.15 34.59 17.32
N SER A 619 -31.45 34.33 17.36
CA SER A 619 -32.18 33.42 16.47
C SER A 619 -32.08 33.87 15.00
N ASN A 620 -31.04 33.43 14.27
CA ASN A 620 -30.88 33.71 12.85
C ASN A 620 -30.24 32.52 12.13
N VAL A 621 -30.78 32.21 10.95
CA VAL A 621 -30.30 31.19 10.01
C VAL A 621 -28.78 31.27 9.82
N VAL A 622 -28.05 30.18 10.06
CA VAL A 622 -26.60 30.13 9.89
C VAL A 622 -26.28 29.69 8.46
N ASN A 623 -25.70 30.58 7.64
CA ASN A 623 -25.18 30.25 6.31
C ASN A 623 -23.65 30.44 6.30
N ASN A 624 -22.90 29.32 6.29
CA ASN A 624 -21.45 29.31 6.48
C ASN A 624 -20.65 29.19 5.16
N SER A 625 -21.24 29.45 3.99
CA SER A 625 -20.62 29.22 2.66
C SER A 625 -19.17 29.72 2.53
N LYS A 626 -18.82 30.87 3.10
CA LYS A 626 -17.44 31.42 3.07
C LYS A 626 -16.41 30.64 3.90
N LYS A 627 -16.83 29.91 4.94
CA LYS A 627 -15.92 29.11 5.79
C LYS A 627 -15.48 27.80 5.11
N PHE A 628 -16.31 27.26 4.22
CA PHE A 628 -16.02 26.02 3.50
C PHE A 628 -15.00 26.19 2.36
N VAL A 629 -14.59 27.42 2.05
CA VAL A 629 -13.42 27.67 1.21
C VAL A 629 -12.16 27.04 1.83
N PHE A 630 -12.04 27.10 3.16
CA PHE A 630 -10.86 26.66 3.91
C PHE A 630 -11.06 25.35 4.71
N LYS A 631 -12.29 24.83 4.77
CA LYS A 631 -12.64 23.63 5.53
C LYS A 631 -13.36 22.61 4.65
N ASN A 632 -13.18 21.34 4.95
CA ASN A 632 -13.76 20.24 4.18
C ASN A 632 -14.97 19.61 4.87
N ASN A 633 -15.11 19.82 6.20
CA ASN A 633 -16.16 19.22 7.01
C ASN A 633 -16.84 20.28 7.88
N GLY A 634 -18.18 20.21 8.00
CA GLY A 634 -18.94 21.03 8.95
C GLY A 634 -20.40 21.20 8.59
N VAL A 635 -21.09 22.08 9.31
CA VAL A 635 -22.48 22.48 9.01
C VAL A 635 -22.48 23.68 8.05
N LEU A 636 -22.99 23.45 6.84
CA LEU A 636 -23.09 24.44 5.76
C LEU A 636 -24.26 25.39 5.98
N PHE A 637 -25.41 24.83 6.34
CA PHE A 637 -26.63 25.58 6.55
C PHE A 637 -27.40 25.01 7.75
N GLU A 638 -27.92 25.89 8.58
CA GLU A 638 -28.75 25.51 9.72
C GLU A 638 -29.89 26.51 9.91
N ASN A 639 -31.13 26.01 9.90
CA ASN A 639 -32.31 26.73 10.32
C ASN A 639 -33.15 25.87 11.28
N ASP A 640 -34.33 26.36 11.66
CA ASP A 640 -35.24 25.67 12.60
C ASP A 640 -35.85 24.38 12.01
N LEU A 641 -35.81 24.20 10.68
CA LEU A 641 -36.46 23.10 9.97
C LEU A 641 -35.48 22.00 9.54
N LEU A 642 -34.30 22.38 9.05
CA LEU A 642 -33.34 21.55 8.34
C LEU A 642 -31.90 21.97 8.69
N GLN A 643 -31.06 20.97 8.94
CA GLN A 643 -29.62 21.13 9.07
C GLN A 643 -28.91 20.43 7.91
N ILE A 644 -27.98 21.12 7.28
CA ILE A 644 -27.20 20.59 6.14
C ILE A 644 -25.73 20.51 6.57
N GLY A 645 -25.28 19.29 6.80
CA GLY A 645 -23.87 18.96 6.98
C GLY A 645 -23.20 18.67 5.65
N VAL A 646 -21.90 18.96 5.56
CA VAL A 646 -21.10 18.69 4.36
C VAL A 646 -19.79 18.02 4.77
N LYS A 647 -19.43 16.98 4.03
CA LYS A 647 -18.13 16.32 4.06
C LYS A 647 -17.61 16.22 2.63
N SER A 648 -16.52 16.91 2.34
CA SER A 648 -15.94 16.97 0.99
C SER A 648 -14.55 16.35 0.97
N GLU A 649 -14.24 15.58 -0.06
CA GLU A 649 -12.93 15.01 -0.31
C GLU A 649 -12.55 15.20 -1.77
N PHE A 650 -11.33 15.64 -2.03
CA PHE A 650 -10.86 15.97 -3.38
C PHE A 650 -9.52 15.27 -3.62
N ARG A 651 -9.38 14.66 -4.80
CA ARG A 651 -8.15 14.03 -5.26
C ARG A 651 -7.98 14.33 -6.75
N GLN A 652 -6.92 15.08 -7.10
CA GLN A 652 -6.65 15.52 -8.48
C GLN A 652 -7.85 16.27 -9.08
N ASN A 653 -8.34 15.85 -10.25
CA ASN A 653 -9.48 16.44 -10.94
C ASN A 653 -10.85 15.95 -10.43
N LEU A 654 -10.89 15.02 -9.47
CA LEU A 654 -12.11 14.41 -8.95
C LEU A 654 -12.42 14.89 -7.52
N GLY A 655 -13.67 15.29 -7.29
CA GLY A 655 -14.21 15.66 -5.98
C GLY A 655 -15.41 14.79 -5.61
N ARG A 656 -15.48 14.35 -4.35
CA ARG A 656 -16.65 13.71 -3.76
C ARG A 656 -17.19 14.55 -2.62
N LEU A 657 -18.49 14.81 -2.66
CA LEU A 657 -19.20 15.61 -1.68
C LEU A 657 -20.34 14.78 -1.08
N GLY A 658 -20.28 14.53 0.23
CA GLY A 658 -21.39 14.00 1.01
C GLY A 658 -22.17 15.14 1.65
N LEU A 659 -23.41 15.33 1.22
CA LEU A 659 -24.37 16.23 1.84
C LEU A 659 -25.23 15.44 2.83
N TYR A 660 -25.36 15.93 4.06
CA TYR A 660 -26.16 15.29 5.09
C TYR A 660 -27.30 16.20 5.52
N TYR A 661 -28.53 15.79 5.21
CA TYR A 661 -29.74 16.53 5.55
C TYR A 661 -30.37 15.98 6.82
N GLY A 662 -30.36 16.75 7.90
CA GLY A 662 -31.01 16.39 9.17
C GLY A 662 -32.31 17.17 9.37
N ASN A 663 -33.41 16.47 9.61
CA ASN A 663 -34.71 17.10 9.92
C ASN A 663 -34.79 17.43 11.41
N LYS A 664 -34.97 18.72 11.72
CA LYS A 664 -35.11 19.21 13.09
C LYS A 664 -36.56 19.31 13.57
N THR A 665 -37.52 19.13 12.66
CA THR A 665 -38.95 19.20 12.99
C THR A 665 -39.45 17.87 13.58
N GLN A 666 -40.55 17.95 14.34
CA GLN A 666 -41.22 16.77 14.92
C GLN A 666 -42.10 16.02 13.91
N THR A 667 -42.21 16.51 12.68
CA THR A 667 -43.02 15.93 11.59
C THR A 667 -42.14 15.52 10.41
N ALA A 668 -42.56 14.52 9.64
CA ALA A 668 -41.83 14.13 8.43
C ALA A 668 -41.91 15.22 7.33
N LEU A 669 -40.81 15.46 6.63
CA LEU A 669 -40.75 16.31 5.44
C LEU A 669 -41.11 15.45 4.23
N GLN A 670 -42.15 15.84 3.49
CA GLN A 670 -42.62 15.16 2.27
C GLN A 670 -42.17 15.93 1.03
N ASN A 671 -42.04 15.22 -0.10
CA ASN A 671 -41.57 15.77 -1.38
C ASN A 671 -40.20 16.44 -1.27
N PHE A 672 -39.26 15.80 -0.56
CA PHE A 672 -37.89 16.28 -0.43
C PHE A 672 -37.13 16.07 -1.75
N VAL A 673 -36.95 17.14 -2.51
CA VAL A 673 -36.29 17.11 -3.82
C VAL A 673 -35.14 18.13 -3.83
N PRO A 674 -33.89 17.67 -3.69
CA PRO A 674 -32.70 18.48 -3.94
C PRO A 674 -32.39 18.52 -5.45
N THR A 675 -32.40 19.71 -6.04
CA THR A 675 -32.07 19.95 -7.46
C THR A 675 -30.82 20.80 -7.58
N LEU A 676 -29.87 20.40 -8.43
CA LEU A 676 -28.71 21.23 -8.76
C LEU A 676 -29.14 22.40 -9.64
N GLN A 677 -28.70 23.59 -9.29
CA GLN A 677 -28.78 24.77 -10.13
C GLN A 677 -27.36 25.17 -10.53
N TRP A 678 -27.04 24.95 -11.80
CA TRP A 678 -25.76 25.31 -12.41
C TRP A 678 -26.00 25.87 -13.83
N SER A 679 -25.22 26.87 -14.23
CA SER A 679 -25.34 27.47 -15.56
C SER A 679 -24.95 26.45 -16.63
N ALA A 680 -25.64 26.45 -17.77
CA ALA A 680 -25.36 25.51 -18.86
C ALA A 680 -23.94 25.68 -19.44
N GLU A 681 -23.39 26.90 -19.41
CA GLU A 681 -22.03 27.20 -19.86
C GLU A 681 -20.95 26.67 -18.89
N ASP A 682 -21.21 26.74 -17.59
CA ASP A 682 -20.28 26.25 -16.56
C ASP A 682 -20.39 24.73 -16.34
N ALA A 683 -21.51 24.11 -16.76
CA ALA A 683 -21.71 22.65 -16.72
C ALA A 683 -20.76 21.90 -17.66
N LEU A 684 -20.28 22.58 -18.72
CA LEU A 684 -19.25 22.05 -19.62
C LEU A 684 -17.86 22.03 -18.98
N LYS A 685 -17.63 22.84 -17.92
CA LYS A 685 -16.34 23.01 -17.25
C LYS A 685 -16.23 22.24 -15.94
N LEU A 686 -17.34 22.09 -15.22
CA LEU A 686 -17.46 21.29 -14.00
C LEU A 686 -18.64 20.32 -14.16
N ASN A 687 -18.34 19.04 -14.35
CA ASN A 687 -19.35 18.00 -14.43
C ASN A 687 -19.74 17.56 -13.02
N VAL A 688 -21.01 17.75 -12.64
CA VAL A 688 -21.50 17.39 -11.31
C VAL A 688 -22.64 16.38 -11.44
N GLN A 689 -22.40 15.16 -10.99
CA GLN A 689 -23.40 14.10 -10.93
C GLN A 689 -23.95 13.97 -9.51
N ILE A 690 -25.28 14.01 -9.40
CA ILE A 690 -26.00 13.92 -8.12
C ILE A 690 -26.76 12.60 -8.05
N LYS A 691 -26.56 11.85 -6.96
CA LYS A 691 -27.39 10.67 -6.67
C LYS A 691 -28.75 11.10 -6.13
N ALA A 692 -29.82 10.45 -6.61
CA ALA A 692 -31.18 10.68 -6.12
C ALA A 692 -31.32 10.29 -4.64
N VAL A 693 -32.16 11.03 -3.91
CA VAL A 693 -32.43 10.87 -2.47
C VAL A 693 -33.89 10.47 -2.28
N GLU A 694 -34.19 9.77 -1.18
CA GLU A 694 -35.56 9.41 -0.83
C GLU A 694 -36.45 10.66 -0.66
N PRO A 695 -37.70 10.63 -1.17
CA PRO A 695 -38.58 11.79 -1.21
C PRO A 695 -39.20 12.15 0.15
N THR A 696 -38.92 11.37 1.20
CA THR A 696 -39.47 11.55 2.54
C THR A 696 -38.36 11.51 3.57
N LEU A 697 -38.28 12.53 4.43
CA LEU A 697 -37.32 12.60 5.53
C LEU A 697 -38.06 12.59 6.87
N GLU A 698 -37.90 11.51 7.63
CA GLU A 698 -38.56 11.31 8.93
C GLU A 698 -38.12 12.32 10.00
N ALA A 699 -38.94 12.49 11.05
CA ALA A 699 -38.65 13.42 12.14
C ALA A 699 -37.38 13.01 12.91
N GLY A 700 -36.42 13.93 13.06
CA GLY A 700 -35.14 13.65 13.73
C GLY A 700 -34.19 12.71 12.98
N ALA A 701 -34.54 12.28 11.76
CA ALA A 701 -33.70 11.43 10.92
C ALA A 701 -32.73 12.27 10.05
N GLN A 702 -31.71 11.60 9.53
CA GLN A 702 -30.71 12.19 8.64
C GLN A 702 -30.58 11.34 7.37
N ILE A 703 -30.59 12.00 6.20
CA ILE A 703 -30.35 11.39 4.90
C ILE A 703 -29.01 11.89 4.34
N GLN A 704 -28.26 10.98 3.71
CA GLN A 704 -27.01 11.29 3.02
C GLN A 704 -27.23 11.32 1.51
N GLN A 705 -26.78 12.38 0.86
CA GLN A 705 -26.71 12.52 -0.58
C GLN A 705 -25.25 12.58 -1.03
N LEU A 706 -24.86 11.66 -1.90
CA LEU A 706 -23.53 11.63 -2.49
C LEU A 706 -23.54 12.36 -3.83
N LEU A 707 -22.56 13.23 -4.01
CA LEU A 707 -22.38 14.06 -5.20
C LEU A 707 -20.93 13.91 -5.67
N THR A 708 -20.75 13.61 -6.95
CA THR A 708 -19.44 13.45 -7.58
C THR A 708 -19.23 14.60 -8.56
N ALA A 709 -18.14 15.33 -8.38
CA ALA A 709 -17.75 16.45 -9.22
C ALA A 709 -16.45 16.12 -9.95
N GLU A 710 -16.39 16.41 -11.24
CA GLU A 710 -15.20 16.25 -12.08
C GLU A 710 -14.86 17.61 -12.71
N CYS A 711 -13.63 18.07 -12.48
CA CYS A 711 -13.11 19.33 -13.00
C CYS A 711 -12.54 19.12 -14.40
N ILE A 712 -13.21 19.66 -15.41
CA ILE A 712 -12.83 19.52 -16.83
C ILE A 712 -11.93 20.70 -17.23
N ASP A 713 -12.31 21.93 -16.84
CA ASP A 713 -11.62 23.18 -17.17
C ASP A 713 -11.81 24.26 -16.07
N HIS A 714 -11.06 25.36 -16.16
CA HIS A 714 -11.10 26.49 -15.23
C HIS A 714 -12.48 27.19 -15.20
N TYR A 715 -13.08 27.29 -14.01
CA TYR A 715 -14.36 27.98 -13.80
C TYR A 715 -14.30 28.96 -12.64
N LEU A 716 -15.19 29.95 -12.66
CA LEU A 716 -15.32 30.98 -11.64
C LEU A 716 -16.71 30.91 -11.02
N GLY A 717 -16.81 30.43 -9.78
CA GLY A 717 -18.09 30.33 -9.06
C GLY A 717 -18.20 29.04 -8.26
N ALA A 718 -19.40 28.78 -7.75
CA ALA A 718 -19.73 27.54 -7.04
C ALA A 718 -21.19 27.13 -7.31
N PRO A 719 -21.48 25.85 -7.57
CA PRO A 719 -22.83 25.37 -7.86
C PRO A 719 -23.76 25.52 -6.66
N SER A 720 -25.03 25.80 -6.93
CA SER A 720 -26.05 25.97 -5.88
C SER A 720 -26.99 24.77 -5.88
N ILE A 721 -27.38 24.30 -4.70
CA ILE A 721 -28.41 23.28 -4.54
C ILE A 721 -29.69 23.92 -4.04
N VAL A 722 -30.79 23.58 -4.70
CA VAL A 722 -32.13 24.05 -4.38
C VAL A 722 -32.90 22.87 -3.79
N ILE A 723 -33.27 22.98 -2.53
CA ILE A 723 -33.98 21.94 -1.80
C ILE A 723 -35.43 22.38 -1.64
N SER A 724 -36.33 21.65 -2.27
CA SER A 724 -37.78 21.86 -2.14
C SER A 724 -38.35 20.77 -1.24
N PHE A 725 -39.17 21.13 -0.25
CA PHE A 725 -39.83 20.16 0.63
C PHE A 725 -41.13 20.74 1.21
N ARG A 726 -42.01 19.87 1.72
CA ARG A 726 -43.28 20.23 2.34
C ARG A 726 -43.39 19.65 3.74
N VAL A 727 -43.68 20.49 4.72
CA VAL A 727 -44.02 20.05 6.10
C VAL A 727 -45.47 19.57 6.10
N SER A 728 -45.79 18.48 6.81
CA SER A 728 -47.16 17.96 6.92
C SER A 728 -48.11 19.06 7.40
N GLY A 729 -49.09 19.44 6.57
CA GLY A 729 -50.05 20.54 6.83
C GLY A 729 -49.59 21.95 6.42
N GLY A 730 -48.40 22.12 5.81
CA GLY A 730 -47.83 23.42 5.43
C GLY A 730 -47.72 23.71 3.93
N ALA A 731 -47.35 24.94 3.59
CA ALA A 731 -46.97 25.37 2.23
C ALA A 731 -45.59 24.79 1.82
N PRO A 732 -45.32 24.59 0.51
CA PRO A 732 -44.01 24.16 0.03
C PRO A 732 -42.93 25.19 0.37
N GLN A 733 -41.81 24.74 0.94
CA GLN A 733 -40.64 25.54 1.28
C GLN A 733 -39.50 25.25 0.31
N LYS A 734 -38.74 26.29 -0.05
CA LYS A 734 -37.61 26.23 -0.98
C LYS A 734 -36.40 26.88 -0.34
N ILE A 735 -35.30 26.13 -0.21
CA ILE A 735 -34.03 26.60 0.35
C ILE A 735 -32.95 26.49 -0.72
N THR A 736 -32.24 27.59 -0.97
CA THR A 736 -31.10 27.62 -1.90
C THR A 736 -29.80 27.76 -1.11
N VAL A 737 -28.86 26.85 -1.34
CA VAL A 737 -27.56 26.83 -0.65
C VAL A 737 -26.42 26.64 -1.66
N ASN A 738 -25.35 27.41 -1.52
CA ASN A 738 -24.17 27.27 -2.37
C ASN A 738 -23.32 26.09 -1.90
N LEU A 739 -23.03 25.14 -2.78
CA LEU A 739 -22.16 24.00 -2.52
C LEU A 739 -20.69 24.45 -2.52
N PRO A 740 -19.84 23.91 -1.64
CA PRO A 740 -18.42 24.26 -1.56
C PRO A 740 -17.59 23.51 -2.61
N LEU A 741 -17.97 23.65 -3.89
CA LEU A 741 -17.22 23.16 -5.04
C LEU A 741 -16.59 24.36 -5.74
N THR A 742 -15.50 24.85 -5.15
CA THR A 742 -14.69 25.95 -5.70
C THR A 742 -13.39 25.39 -6.27
N ILE A 743 -12.84 26.05 -7.30
CA ILE A 743 -11.65 25.57 -8.02
C ILE A 743 -10.44 25.31 -7.11
N ASN A 744 -10.30 26.07 -6.03
CA ASN A 744 -9.20 25.91 -5.07
C ASN A 744 -9.17 24.55 -4.37
N LYS A 745 -10.29 23.82 -4.34
CA LYS A 745 -10.36 22.48 -3.76
C LYS A 745 -9.67 21.40 -4.63
N PHE A 746 -9.40 21.70 -5.90
CA PHE A 746 -8.71 20.82 -6.83
C PHE A 746 -7.20 21.10 -6.91
N PHE A 747 -6.67 21.92 -5.99
CA PHE A 747 -5.24 22.21 -5.93
C PHE A 747 -4.48 21.05 -5.30
N GLU A 748 -3.41 20.62 -5.97
CA GLU A 748 -2.39 19.76 -5.38
C GLU A 748 -1.26 20.64 -4.83
N PRO A 749 -1.03 20.65 -3.50
CA PRO A 749 0.05 21.41 -2.90
C PRO A 749 1.40 20.92 -3.45
N THR A 750 2.23 21.84 -3.94
CA THR A 750 3.52 21.48 -4.57
C THR A 750 4.67 22.18 -3.86
N GLU A 751 5.67 21.42 -3.45
CA GLU A 751 6.92 21.95 -2.88
C GLU A 751 7.93 22.27 -3.99
N MET A 752 8.51 23.46 -3.93
CA MET A 752 9.44 23.98 -4.93
C MET A 752 10.53 24.83 -4.28
N ASN A 753 11.77 24.69 -4.75
CA ASN A 753 12.86 25.58 -4.37
C ASN A 753 12.76 26.92 -5.10
N ALA A 754 13.39 27.98 -4.57
CA ALA A 754 13.34 29.33 -5.13
C ALA A 754 13.78 29.39 -6.61
N GLU A 755 14.86 28.69 -6.97
CA GLU A 755 15.34 28.63 -8.35
C GLU A 755 14.30 28.01 -9.30
N SER A 756 13.68 26.90 -8.89
CA SER A 756 12.66 26.21 -9.68
C SER A 756 11.37 27.04 -9.82
N PHE A 757 10.99 27.76 -8.75
CA PHE A 757 9.84 28.67 -8.76
C PHE A 757 10.04 29.81 -9.76
N PHE A 758 11.19 30.50 -9.69
CA PHE A 758 11.49 31.61 -10.61
C PHE A 758 11.73 31.15 -12.04
N ALA A 759 12.31 29.96 -12.26
CA ALA A 759 12.45 29.38 -13.58
C ALA A 759 11.08 29.12 -14.24
N ARG A 760 10.15 28.50 -13.51
CA ARG A 760 8.77 28.30 -14.00
C ARG A 760 8.04 29.62 -14.20
N TRP A 761 8.19 30.56 -13.28
CA TRP A 761 7.58 31.89 -13.40
C TRP A 761 8.06 32.66 -14.63
N ARG A 762 9.35 32.57 -14.99
CA ARG A 762 9.91 33.21 -16.19
C ARG A 762 9.48 32.52 -17.49
N ASN A 763 9.24 31.20 -17.46
CA ASN A 763 8.79 30.43 -18.63
C ASN A 763 7.32 30.68 -18.99
N LEU A 764 6.53 31.33 -18.13
CA LEU A 764 5.14 31.73 -18.42
C LEU A 764 5.13 32.99 -19.31
N GLY A 765 5.05 32.81 -20.63
CA GLY A 765 5.22 33.88 -21.62
C GLY A 765 3.95 34.56 -22.13
N GLY A 766 2.75 34.00 -21.91
CA GLY A 766 1.49 34.55 -22.43
C GLY A 766 0.74 35.47 -21.44
N GLU A 767 0.07 36.52 -21.92
CA GLU A 767 -0.81 37.39 -21.11
C GLU A 767 -1.95 36.63 -20.40
N GLN A 768 -2.35 35.45 -20.90
CA GLN A 768 -3.32 34.58 -20.24
C GLN A 768 -2.73 33.65 -19.17
N GLN A 769 -1.40 33.47 -19.15
CA GLN A 769 -0.70 32.55 -18.24
C GLN A 769 -0.08 33.27 -17.03
N ARG A 770 0.06 34.59 -17.09
CA ARG A 770 0.63 35.41 -16.01
C ARG A 770 -0.31 36.54 -15.62
N ALA A 771 -0.79 36.51 -14.38
CA ALA A 771 -1.58 37.59 -13.79
C ALA A 771 -0.94 38.08 -12.48
N GLN A 772 -0.81 39.40 -12.33
CA GLN A 772 -0.37 40.04 -11.09
C GLN A 772 -1.42 41.09 -10.70
N ARG A 773 -1.96 40.99 -9.47
CA ARG A 773 -2.91 41.97 -8.94
C ARG A 773 -2.44 42.45 -7.57
N VAL A 774 -2.43 43.76 -7.38
CA VAL A 774 -2.13 44.40 -6.09
C VAL A 774 -3.42 44.97 -5.54
N PHE A 775 -3.78 44.61 -4.31
CA PHE A 775 -4.97 45.12 -3.63
C PHE A 775 -4.66 45.52 -2.19
N LYS A 776 -5.39 46.50 -1.66
CA LYS A 776 -5.22 46.99 -0.29
C LYS A 776 -6.03 46.12 0.66
N ALA A 777 -5.40 45.57 1.71
CA ALA A 777 -6.10 44.77 2.72
C ALA A 777 -7.13 45.61 3.49
N GLN A 778 -8.33 45.06 3.68
CA GLN A 778 -9.41 45.73 4.43
C GLN A 778 -9.26 45.61 5.95
N GLN A 779 -8.43 44.68 6.43
CA GLN A 779 -8.16 44.42 7.84
C GLN A 779 -6.65 44.39 8.09
N PRO A 780 -6.17 44.72 9.31
CA PRO A 780 -4.77 44.56 9.67
C PRO A 780 -4.33 43.09 9.50
N LEU A 781 -3.12 42.90 8.97
CA LEU A 781 -2.60 41.58 8.60
C LEU A 781 -2.18 40.80 9.86
N ASP A 782 -2.92 39.74 10.17
CA ASP A 782 -2.55 38.75 11.18
C ASP A 782 -1.77 37.60 10.49
N LEU A 783 -0.44 37.58 10.64
CA LEU A 783 0.46 36.65 9.94
C LEU A 783 0.16 35.15 10.27
N PRO A 784 0.03 34.72 11.54
CA PRO A 784 -0.39 33.36 11.88
C PRO A 784 -1.76 32.97 11.32
N GLY A 785 -2.74 33.88 11.40
CA GLY A 785 -4.08 33.66 10.88
C GLY A 785 -4.11 33.56 9.35
N ALA A 786 -3.29 34.34 8.65
CA ALA A 786 -3.14 34.30 7.21
C ALA A 786 -2.44 33.00 6.75
N ARG A 787 -1.39 32.56 7.46
CA ARG A 787 -0.70 31.28 7.20
C ARG A 787 -1.67 30.11 7.24
N ASN A 788 -2.48 30.01 8.31
CA ASN A 788 -3.49 28.96 8.45
C ASN A 788 -4.57 29.00 7.34
N LYS A 789 -4.98 30.20 6.90
CA LYS A 789 -5.95 30.35 5.79
C LYS A 789 -5.37 29.94 4.45
N LEU A 790 -4.10 30.26 4.18
CA LEU A 790 -3.41 29.90 2.93
C LEU A 790 -3.21 28.39 2.83
N THR A 791 -2.77 27.73 3.91
CA THR A 791 -2.68 26.26 3.97
C THR A 791 -4.06 25.63 3.81
N GLY A 792 -5.10 26.20 4.43
CA GLY A 792 -6.48 25.73 4.28
C GLY A 792 -7.07 25.93 2.87
N PHE A 793 -6.48 26.79 2.04
CA PHE A 793 -6.93 27.06 0.68
C PHE A 793 -6.53 25.94 -0.31
N GLY A 794 -5.61 25.06 0.08
CA GLY A 794 -5.12 23.93 -0.73
C GLY A 794 -3.75 24.16 -1.39
N MET A 795 -3.07 25.27 -1.09
CA MET A 795 -1.71 25.53 -1.57
C MET A 795 -0.66 25.23 -0.50
N GLN A 796 0.54 24.82 -0.91
CA GLN A 796 1.68 24.69 -0.01
C GLN A 796 2.31 26.06 0.21
N LEU A 797 2.62 26.39 1.46
CA LEU A 797 3.41 27.57 1.80
C LEU A 797 4.88 27.22 1.62
N LEU A 798 5.60 28.04 0.86
CA LEU A 798 7.02 27.86 0.60
C LEU A 798 7.79 28.85 1.46
N ASP A 799 8.40 28.33 2.51
CA ASP A 799 9.26 29.12 3.40
C ASP A 799 10.60 29.41 2.68
N SER A 800 11.16 30.62 2.86
CA SER A 800 12.49 31.04 2.34
C SER A 800 12.63 31.31 0.83
N ILE A 801 11.53 31.54 0.09
CA ILE A 801 11.61 31.99 -1.31
C ILE A 801 11.85 33.50 -1.44
N ASP A 802 11.23 34.28 -0.56
CA ASP A 802 11.44 35.72 -0.46
C ASP A 802 12.32 36.02 0.77
N PRO A 803 13.36 36.87 0.65
CA PRO A 803 14.17 37.29 1.78
C PRO A 803 13.40 38.08 2.86
N ASN A 804 12.22 38.62 2.54
CA ASN A 804 11.36 39.27 3.53
C ASN A 804 10.46 38.25 4.27
N PRO A 805 10.62 38.05 5.59
CA PRO A 805 9.81 37.09 6.36
C PRO A 805 8.30 37.43 6.40
N ASP A 806 7.91 38.68 6.07
CA ASP A 806 6.51 39.10 6.01
C ASP A 806 5.83 38.70 4.69
N ASN A 807 6.60 38.30 3.67
CA ASN A 807 6.08 37.89 2.37
C ASN A 807 5.86 36.37 2.36
N MET A 808 4.60 35.96 2.15
CA MET A 808 4.23 34.55 2.03
C MET A 808 4.11 34.16 0.56
N VAL A 809 4.87 33.14 0.15
CA VAL A 809 4.79 32.55 -1.19
C VAL A 809 4.08 31.21 -1.10
N CYS A 810 3.12 30.97 -1.99
CA CYS A 810 2.39 29.71 -2.06
C CYS A 810 2.44 29.14 -3.48
N ALA A 811 2.46 27.81 -3.59
CA ALA A 811 2.35 27.11 -4.86
C ALA A 811 1.32 25.97 -4.78
N GLY A 812 0.62 25.76 -5.90
CA GLY A 812 -0.30 24.64 -6.09
C GLY A 812 -0.50 24.39 -7.58
N ILE A 813 -0.68 23.13 -7.96
CA ILE A 813 -0.96 22.71 -9.33
C ILE A 813 -2.43 22.34 -9.43
N ILE A 814 -3.10 22.76 -10.50
CA ILE A 814 -4.49 22.39 -10.78
C ILE A 814 -4.47 21.29 -11.84
N HIS A 815 -5.11 20.16 -11.55
CA HIS A 815 -5.31 19.10 -12.52
C HIS A 815 -6.68 19.28 -13.19
N THR A 816 -6.69 19.55 -14.49
CA THR A 816 -7.89 19.61 -15.33
C THR A 816 -7.85 18.49 -16.36
N GLN A 817 -8.99 17.89 -16.69
CA GLN A 817 -9.06 16.78 -17.66
C GLN A 817 -8.51 17.17 -19.05
N ALA A 818 -8.64 18.45 -19.44
CA ALA A 818 -8.12 18.96 -20.71
C ALA A 818 -6.58 18.98 -20.82
N HIS A 819 -5.85 18.74 -19.72
CA HIS A 819 -4.38 18.78 -19.67
C HIS A 819 -3.75 17.45 -19.22
N LYS A 820 -4.36 16.31 -19.60
CA LYS A 820 -3.73 14.98 -19.44
C LYS A 820 -2.76 14.68 -20.58
#